data_AF-F3ZM42-F1
#
_entry.id   AF-F3ZM42-F1
#
_cell.length_a   1.000
_cell.length_b   1.000
_cell.length_c   1.000
_cell.angle_alpha   90.00
_cell.angle_beta   90.00
_cell.angle_gamma   90.00
#
_symmetry.space_group_name_H-M   'P 1'
#
loop_
_entity.id
_entity.type
_entity.pdbx_description
1 polymer ?
#
loop_
_entity_poly.entity_id
_entity_poly.type
_entity_poly.pdbx_seq_one_letter_code
_entity_poly.pdbx_strand_id
1 'polypeptide(L)'
;MTPKPPSADASPTSSGMPTPSTTCGPSPTPVPPSVSPAPAPTAATPAEPEAPAPLRAARAHHARCRAAVEAAREAAHDHVLSGATVSASGADAEVLGRALRGHARDLDELPPGPLFFARIDFVPESARAGEHAGQRYHLGRRRVSEDPTVPPLVVDWRAPVARAFYRASPAEPYGLARRRRFGWAPGADGADDALTAYEDEYPESPQASEPAEAPAPAEGPGASAPAEVPGAAGASAETSAAGASADTSAAPTSPLLLAEIERPRSGPLRDIAATLQPEQDALVRAPLDVSVCVQGAPGTGKTAVGLHRVAYLLYAHPRRLSRAGVLVLGPNPAFLRHIAEVLPALGESGVRQSTLTALLDHGPARTTDPAPAARLKHDPRLATVLHRALHALTAAPGDADASLTVPDGSALWRVDAEAVREALAPIRTAVGDGTLPYRAGRERFRARLLALVRARAERRAGPRTAAWERRVAHGRPVRTLLDTLWPQARPEDVLRAALARPELYAAGLLDADACEALRRPATSRARTAADLVLLDEAAGLLAHPPVFGHIVVDEAQDLSPMECRAVARRLGAAGSLTVLGDLAQGTTPWAARDWPTHLAHLGRPATAYTELTTGYRVPAPVLDLASRLLPRIAPTLRPPRSLRAEPTALATTRATDPATLAAAVRRALERPGTVAVLCAEELPVRAMLDAHGLAPTDRLTVVPACLAKGLEFDHVVLHDPAAVRASTPRGDQLLYVALTRAVTSLHILHGGPSPLGASDRNDA
;
A
#
# COMPACT_ATOMS: atom_id res chain seq x y z
N MET A 1 -7.38 -43.98 20.33
CA MET A 1 -7.21 -44.65 21.64
C MET A 1 -6.70 -43.60 22.61
N THR A 2 -7.60 -43.22 23.52
CA THR A 2 -7.42 -42.68 24.88
C THR A 2 -6.41 -41.56 25.18
N PRO A 3 -6.80 -40.59 26.04
CA PRO A 3 -6.43 -39.19 25.91
C PRO A 3 -5.56 -38.69 27.06
N LYS A 4 -4.89 -37.55 26.84
CA LYS A 4 -4.16 -36.80 27.87
C LYS A 4 -5.18 -36.05 28.75
N PRO A 5 -5.05 -36.05 30.09
CA PRO A 5 -6.08 -35.52 30.99
C PRO A 5 -6.05 -33.98 31.09
N PRO A 6 -7.15 -33.34 31.51
CA PRO A 6 -7.24 -31.90 31.72
C PRO A 6 -6.67 -31.50 33.09
N SER A 7 -5.93 -30.40 33.14
CA SER A 7 -5.56 -29.73 34.39
C SER A 7 -6.74 -28.91 34.88
N ALA A 8 -7.29 -29.30 36.03
CA ALA A 8 -8.37 -28.62 36.73
C ALA A 8 -7.86 -27.51 37.66
N ASP A 9 -8.79 -26.60 37.94
CA ASP A 9 -8.82 -25.52 38.91
C ASP A 9 -8.02 -25.71 40.20
N ALA A 10 -7.38 -24.60 40.64
CA ALA A 10 -7.22 -24.26 42.04
C ALA A 10 -7.02 -22.73 42.20
N SER A 11 -8.11 -22.01 42.50
CA SER A 11 -8.06 -20.86 43.43
C SER A 11 -8.23 -21.42 44.84
N PRO A 12 -7.45 -20.97 45.84
CA PRO A 12 -7.90 -19.87 46.72
C PRO A 12 -6.69 -19.01 47.17
N THR A 13 -6.73 -17.85 47.83
CA THR A 13 -7.55 -17.33 48.93
C THR A 13 -7.30 -15.82 49.03
N SER A 14 -8.37 -15.10 49.33
CA SER A 14 -8.44 -13.71 49.78
C SER A 14 -7.79 -13.51 51.16
N SER A 15 -7.10 -12.38 51.34
CA SER A 15 -6.76 -11.74 52.62
C SER A 15 -6.47 -10.27 52.27
N GLY A 16 -7.13 -9.23 52.78
CA GLY A 16 -7.94 -9.07 53.98
C GLY A 16 -7.55 -7.71 54.58
N MET A 17 -8.16 -6.63 54.08
CA MET A 17 -8.03 -5.29 54.69
C MET A 17 -8.91 -5.21 55.95
N PRO A 18 -8.44 -4.63 57.06
CA PRO A 18 -9.29 -4.30 58.18
C PRO A 18 -9.73 -2.83 58.18
N THR A 19 -11.01 -2.60 58.45
CA THR A 19 -11.59 -1.32 58.91
C THR A 19 -12.12 -1.52 60.35
N PRO A 20 -12.71 -0.52 61.02
CA PRO A 20 -12.07 0.27 62.06
C PRO A 20 -12.69 0.04 63.46
N SER A 21 -12.04 0.55 64.51
CA SER A 21 -12.64 0.62 65.85
C SER A 21 -12.29 1.91 66.59
N THR A 22 -13.35 2.51 67.12
CA THR A 22 -13.51 3.79 67.82
C THR A 22 -13.18 3.69 69.31
N THR A 23 -12.51 4.69 69.91
CA THR A 23 -12.85 5.20 71.28
C THR A 23 -12.15 6.54 71.64
N CYS A 24 -12.98 7.58 71.82
CA CYS A 24 -13.05 8.68 72.81
C CYS A 24 -11.83 9.30 73.55
N GLY A 25 -11.77 10.64 73.53
CA GLY A 25 -11.10 11.57 74.48
C GLY A 25 -11.28 13.05 74.06
N PRO A 26 -11.31 14.05 74.97
CA PRO A 26 -12.40 15.05 75.04
C PRO A 26 -12.18 16.41 74.33
N SER A 27 -13.31 17.10 74.11
CA SER A 27 -13.48 18.47 73.57
C SER A 27 -12.85 19.59 74.40
N PRO A 28 -12.55 20.73 73.75
CA PRO A 28 -12.83 22.05 74.31
C PRO A 28 -13.85 22.85 73.49
N THR A 29 -14.63 23.65 74.21
CA THR A 29 -15.72 24.56 73.85
C THR A 29 -15.32 25.77 72.96
N PRO A 30 -16.31 26.51 72.39
CA PRO A 30 -16.17 27.24 71.13
C PRO A 30 -15.74 28.71 71.30
N VAL A 31 -15.05 29.24 70.28
CA VAL A 31 -14.76 30.68 70.10
C VAL A 31 -15.64 31.19 68.93
N PRO A 32 -16.29 32.37 69.06
CA PRO A 32 -17.26 32.87 68.06
C PRO A 32 -16.60 33.26 66.72
N PRO A 33 -17.38 33.27 65.61
CA PRO A 33 -16.83 33.47 64.27
C PRO A 33 -16.40 34.93 64.04
N SER A 34 -15.16 35.12 63.60
CA SER A 34 -14.69 36.36 63.00
C SER A 34 -15.34 36.53 61.63
N VAL A 35 -16.04 37.64 61.45
CA VAL A 35 -16.58 38.09 60.16
C VAL A 35 -15.41 38.43 59.25
N SER A 36 -15.16 37.59 58.23
CA SER A 36 -14.30 37.93 57.10
C SER A 36 -15.11 38.72 56.05
N PRO A 37 -14.53 39.75 55.43
CA PRO A 37 -15.23 40.59 54.45
C PRO A 37 -15.56 39.79 53.19
N ALA A 38 -16.68 40.15 52.57
CA ALA A 38 -17.20 39.54 51.35
C ALA A 38 -16.12 39.42 50.25
N PRO A 39 -16.07 38.30 49.50
CA PRO A 39 -15.20 38.22 48.34
C PRO A 39 -15.65 39.28 47.33
N ALA A 40 -14.68 40.07 46.85
CA ALA A 40 -14.87 40.94 45.70
C ALA A 40 -15.45 40.13 44.53
N PRO A 41 -16.35 40.70 43.71
CA PRO A 41 -16.93 39.99 42.57
C PRO A 41 -15.77 39.47 41.71
N THR A 42 -15.71 38.15 41.57
CA THR A 42 -14.81 37.49 40.63
C THR A 42 -15.04 38.17 39.29
N ALA A 43 -14.01 38.87 38.79
CA ALA A 43 -14.05 39.41 37.43
C ALA A 43 -14.46 38.25 36.53
N ALA A 44 -15.61 38.41 35.86
CA ALA A 44 -16.09 37.44 34.91
C ALA A 44 -14.91 37.10 33.99
N THR A 45 -14.52 35.83 33.96
CA THR A 45 -13.69 35.29 32.88
C THR A 45 -14.28 35.86 31.60
N PRO A 46 -13.51 36.59 30.76
CA PRO A 46 -14.06 37.11 29.53
C PRO A 46 -14.68 35.91 28.82
N ALA A 47 -16.00 35.96 28.60
CA ALA A 47 -16.71 34.90 27.90
C ALA A 47 -15.94 34.64 26.61
N GLU A 48 -15.47 33.41 26.42
CA GLU A 48 -14.83 33.04 25.17
C GLU A 48 -15.75 33.48 24.03
N PRO A 49 -15.23 34.20 23.02
CA PRO A 49 -16.06 34.73 21.95
C PRO A 49 -16.90 33.60 21.35
N GLU A 50 -18.22 33.80 21.31
CA GLU A 50 -19.16 32.77 20.86
C GLU A 50 -18.80 32.36 19.42
N ALA A 51 -18.66 31.06 19.18
CA ALA A 51 -18.25 30.55 17.88
C ALA A 51 -19.14 31.09 16.73
N PRO A 52 -18.56 31.40 15.55
CA PRO A 52 -19.33 31.89 14.40
C PRO A 52 -20.51 30.98 14.08
N ALA A 53 -21.63 31.56 13.63
CA ALA A 53 -22.87 30.81 13.33
C ALA A 53 -22.65 29.59 12.39
N PRO A 54 -21.82 29.67 11.33
CA PRO A 54 -21.43 28.53 10.51
C PRO A 54 -20.80 27.36 11.29
N LEU A 55 -19.95 27.67 12.27
CA LEU A 55 -19.25 26.70 13.09
C LEU A 55 -20.21 26.06 14.11
N ARG A 56 -21.05 26.86 14.77
CA ARG A 56 -22.12 26.36 15.67
C ARG A 56 -23.06 25.40 14.96
N ALA A 57 -23.52 25.75 13.75
CA ALA A 57 -24.39 24.88 12.96
C ALA A 57 -23.71 23.55 12.59
N ALA A 58 -22.42 23.59 12.24
CA ALA A 58 -21.64 22.38 11.94
C ALA A 58 -21.43 21.51 13.18
N ARG A 59 -21.12 22.11 14.35
CA ARG A 59 -21.02 21.38 15.64
C ARG A 59 -22.33 20.70 16.01
N ALA A 60 -23.47 21.39 15.87
CA ALA A 60 -24.79 20.80 16.10
C ALA A 60 -25.11 19.66 15.12
N HIS A 61 -24.69 19.79 13.85
CA HIS A 61 -24.82 18.70 12.88
C HIS A 61 -23.96 17.50 13.25
N HIS A 62 -22.73 17.72 13.72
CA HIS A 62 -21.84 16.67 14.18
C HIS A 62 -22.39 15.90 15.38
N ALA A 63 -22.93 16.61 16.37
CA ALA A 63 -23.59 15.99 17.52
C ALA A 63 -24.73 15.04 17.10
N ARG A 64 -25.57 15.45 16.12
CA ARG A 64 -26.60 14.57 15.54
C ARG A 64 -26.01 13.36 14.83
N CYS A 65 -24.92 13.53 14.09
CA CYS A 65 -24.23 12.41 13.43
C CYS A 65 -23.69 11.41 14.45
N ARG A 66 -23.11 11.87 15.57
CA ARG A 66 -22.63 10.99 16.65
C ARG A 66 -23.78 10.22 17.30
N ALA A 67 -24.88 10.89 17.61
CA ALA A 67 -26.08 10.23 18.14
C ALA A 67 -26.60 9.13 17.20
N ALA A 68 -26.61 9.37 15.88
CA ALA A 68 -27.02 8.38 14.89
C ALA A 68 -26.06 7.17 14.82
N VAL A 69 -24.74 7.39 14.92
CA VAL A 69 -23.75 6.30 14.94
C VAL A 69 -23.90 5.44 16.20
N GLU A 70 -24.08 6.07 17.36
CA GLU A 70 -24.29 5.34 18.62
C GLU A 70 -25.61 4.55 18.61
N ALA A 71 -26.70 5.14 18.11
CA ALA A 71 -27.96 4.43 17.94
C ALA A 71 -27.84 3.24 16.97
N ALA A 72 -27.07 3.38 15.89
CA ALA A 72 -26.81 2.29 14.95
C ALA A 72 -25.96 1.16 15.58
N ARG A 73 -24.98 1.51 16.43
CA ARG A 73 -24.19 0.54 17.21
C ARG A 73 -25.06 -0.24 18.18
N GLU A 74 -25.93 0.43 18.93
CA GLU A 74 -26.86 -0.19 19.87
C GLU A 74 -27.81 -1.14 19.13
N ALA A 75 -28.44 -0.67 18.05
CA ALA A 75 -29.33 -1.49 17.23
C ALA A 75 -28.61 -2.72 16.61
N ALA A 76 -27.35 -2.59 16.19
CA ALA A 76 -26.58 -3.72 15.67
C ALA A 76 -26.33 -4.79 16.74
N HIS A 77 -26.02 -4.39 17.98
CA HIS A 77 -25.89 -5.31 19.11
C HIS A 77 -27.22 -5.99 19.44
N ASP A 78 -28.32 -5.24 19.47
CA ASP A 78 -29.65 -5.78 19.70
C ASP A 78 -30.04 -6.82 18.63
N HIS A 79 -29.70 -6.57 17.36
CA HIS A 79 -29.90 -7.53 16.29
C HIS A 79 -29.05 -8.81 16.46
N VAL A 80 -27.82 -8.70 16.96
CA VAL A 80 -26.99 -9.88 17.28
C VAL A 80 -27.63 -10.72 18.40
N LEU A 81 -28.17 -10.08 19.43
CA LEU A 81 -28.83 -10.73 20.56
C LEU A 81 -30.16 -11.39 20.15
N SER A 82 -30.99 -10.68 19.39
CA SER A 82 -32.32 -11.13 18.95
C SER A 82 -32.27 -12.12 17.78
N GLY A 83 -31.34 -11.96 16.84
CA GLY A 83 -31.18 -12.79 15.65
C GLY A 83 -30.84 -14.26 15.94
N ALA A 84 -30.40 -14.58 17.15
CA ALA A 84 -30.23 -15.95 17.63
C ALA A 84 -31.55 -16.73 17.73
N THR A 85 -32.70 -16.03 17.72
CA THR A 85 -34.04 -16.62 17.93
C THR A 85 -34.93 -16.63 16.67
N VAL A 86 -34.46 -16.05 15.56
CA VAL A 86 -35.25 -15.83 14.34
C VAL A 86 -34.56 -16.48 13.14
N SER A 87 -34.73 -17.79 12.95
CA SER A 87 -34.33 -18.46 11.70
C SER A 87 -35.15 -19.72 11.43
N ALA A 88 -35.47 -19.95 10.16
CA ALA A 88 -36.20 -21.11 9.68
C ALA A 88 -35.34 -22.40 9.61
N SER A 89 -34.00 -22.28 9.61
CA SER A 89 -33.07 -23.42 9.59
C SER A 89 -31.75 -23.11 10.32
N GLY A 90 -31.02 -24.15 10.75
CA GLY A 90 -29.73 -24.00 11.46
C GLY A 90 -28.59 -23.42 10.60
N ALA A 91 -28.58 -23.69 9.30
CA ALA A 91 -27.56 -23.16 8.39
C ALA A 91 -27.79 -21.67 8.09
N ASP A 92 -29.05 -21.26 7.90
CA ASP A 92 -29.41 -19.85 7.70
C ASP A 92 -29.17 -19.02 8.96
N ALA A 93 -29.41 -19.62 10.14
CA ALA A 93 -29.11 -19.00 11.44
C ALA A 93 -27.60 -18.73 11.60
N GLU A 94 -26.75 -19.65 11.15
CA GLU A 94 -25.30 -19.48 11.22
C GLU A 94 -24.82 -18.36 10.28
N VAL A 95 -25.33 -18.33 9.05
CA VAL A 95 -24.99 -17.30 8.06
C VAL A 95 -25.48 -15.92 8.51
N LEU A 96 -26.74 -15.80 8.93
CA LEU A 96 -27.31 -14.55 9.44
C LEU A 96 -26.60 -14.09 10.71
N GLY A 97 -26.38 -15.00 11.67
CA GLY A 97 -25.64 -14.68 12.89
C GLY A 97 -24.22 -14.23 12.62
N ARG A 98 -23.53 -14.81 11.62
CA ARG A 98 -22.20 -14.35 11.19
C ARG A 98 -22.26 -12.97 10.55
N ALA A 99 -23.27 -12.69 9.72
CA ALA A 99 -23.46 -11.38 9.11
C ALA A 99 -23.76 -10.28 10.15
N LEU A 100 -24.66 -10.55 11.10
CA LEU A 100 -25.02 -9.63 12.17
C LEU A 100 -23.84 -9.35 13.11
N ARG A 101 -23.11 -10.39 13.53
CA ARG A 101 -21.88 -10.21 14.33
C ARG A 101 -20.79 -9.46 13.58
N GLY A 102 -20.66 -9.71 12.27
CA GLY A 102 -19.75 -8.96 11.41
C GLY A 102 -20.13 -7.48 11.37
N HIS A 103 -21.41 -7.16 11.18
CA HIS A 103 -21.89 -5.79 11.14
C HIS A 103 -21.68 -5.03 12.46
N ALA A 104 -22.01 -5.65 13.60
CA ALA A 104 -21.77 -5.05 14.92
C ALA A 104 -20.27 -4.79 15.14
N ARG A 105 -19.43 -5.79 14.86
CA ARG A 105 -17.98 -5.66 14.93
C ARG A 105 -17.44 -4.54 14.03
N ASP A 106 -17.92 -4.43 12.80
CA ASP A 106 -17.50 -3.38 11.86
C ASP A 106 -17.85 -1.97 12.36
N LEU A 107 -18.90 -1.82 13.16
CA LEU A 107 -19.29 -0.56 13.80
C LEU A 107 -18.46 -0.29 15.07
N ASP A 108 -18.09 -1.32 15.84
CA ASP A 108 -17.26 -1.17 17.04
C ASP A 108 -15.81 -0.85 16.72
N GLU A 109 -15.27 -1.46 15.66
CA GLU A 109 -13.89 -1.24 15.19
C GLU A 109 -13.72 0.10 14.46
N LEU A 110 -14.77 0.94 14.38
CA LEU A 110 -14.68 2.29 13.84
C LEU A 110 -13.73 3.15 14.69
N PRO A 111 -12.62 3.66 14.11
CA PRO A 111 -11.73 4.53 14.85
C PRO A 111 -12.43 5.84 15.21
N PRO A 112 -12.23 6.37 16.44
CA PRO A 112 -12.75 7.67 16.83
C PRO A 112 -12.20 8.78 15.93
N GLY A 113 -13.00 9.82 15.70
CA GLY A 113 -12.61 10.97 14.91
C GLY A 113 -13.78 11.72 14.26
N PRO A 114 -13.47 12.74 13.45
CA PRO A 114 -14.47 13.52 12.73
C PRO A 114 -15.34 12.67 11.81
N LEU A 115 -16.66 12.82 11.90
CA LEU A 115 -17.62 12.10 11.05
C LEU A 115 -17.76 12.71 9.65
N PHE A 116 -17.47 14.01 9.51
CA PHE A 116 -17.40 14.71 8.22
C PHE A 116 -16.23 15.70 8.21
N PHE A 117 -15.68 15.94 7.03
CA PHE A 117 -14.56 16.87 6.82
C PHE A 117 -14.94 18.02 5.87
N ALA A 118 -16.04 17.90 5.14
CA ALA A 118 -16.47 18.89 4.17
C ALA A 118 -17.99 19.01 4.07
N ARG A 119 -18.44 20.08 3.42
CA ARG A 119 -19.81 20.25 2.92
C ARG A 119 -19.79 20.78 1.49
N ILE A 120 -20.70 20.29 0.65
CA ILE A 120 -20.97 20.84 -0.67
C ILE A 120 -22.41 21.32 -0.75
N ASP A 121 -22.60 22.48 -1.37
CA ASP A 121 -23.91 23.09 -1.61
C ASP A 121 -24.08 23.31 -3.11
N PHE A 122 -25.12 22.71 -3.70
CA PHE A 122 -25.43 22.84 -5.12
C PHE A 122 -26.33 24.05 -5.38
N VAL A 123 -26.12 24.69 -6.53
CA VAL A 123 -26.96 25.80 -6.99
C VAL A 123 -28.39 25.29 -7.21
N PRO A 124 -29.42 26.00 -6.70
CA PRO A 124 -30.82 25.67 -7.00
C PRO A 124 -31.08 25.68 -8.51
N GLU A 125 -31.89 24.75 -9.00
CA GLU A 125 -32.29 24.66 -10.43
C GLU A 125 -31.12 24.55 -11.43
N SER A 126 -29.91 24.20 -10.98
CA SER A 126 -28.76 24.03 -11.86
C SER A 126 -28.87 22.76 -12.69
N ALA A 127 -28.97 22.93 -14.02
CA ALA A 127 -28.94 21.81 -14.96
C ALA A 127 -27.65 20.97 -14.84
N ARG A 128 -26.52 21.60 -14.45
CA ARG A 128 -25.24 20.91 -14.23
C ARG A 128 -25.24 20.02 -12.98
N ALA A 129 -26.04 20.38 -11.97
CA ALA A 129 -26.18 19.61 -10.74
C ALA A 129 -27.15 18.41 -10.87
N GLY A 130 -27.99 18.39 -11.92
CA GLY A 130 -28.95 17.31 -12.16
C GLY A 130 -29.90 17.11 -10.97
N GLU A 131 -30.05 15.87 -10.50
CA GLU A 131 -30.88 15.53 -9.34
C GLU A 131 -30.38 16.13 -8.01
N HIS A 132 -29.15 16.66 -7.98
CA HIS A 132 -28.56 17.29 -6.79
C HIS A 132 -28.84 18.79 -6.70
N ALA A 133 -29.54 19.39 -7.66
CA ALA A 133 -29.83 20.82 -7.67
C ALA A 133 -30.52 21.27 -6.36
N GLY A 134 -29.99 22.31 -5.72
CA GLY A 134 -30.47 22.84 -4.45
C GLY A 134 -30.15 21.99 -3.20
N GLN A 135 -29.50 20.84 -3.35
CA GLN A 135 -29.16 19.95 -2.25
C GLN A 135 -27.89 20.36 -1.51
N ARG A 136 -27.78 19.93 -0.25
CA ARG A 136 -26.61 20.16 0.62
C ARG A 136 -26.14 18.85 1.21
N TYR A 137 -24.86 18.53 1.06
CA TYR A 137 -24.30 17.28 1.55
C TYR A 137 -23.07 17.51 2.42
N HIS A 138 -23.07 16.95 3.63
CA HIS A 138 -21.85 16.78 4.40
C HIS A 138 -21.13 15.53 3.90
N LEU A 139 -19.82 15.65 3.67
CA LEU A 139 -18.99 14.57 3.14
C LEU A 139 -18.09 14.02 4.25
N GLY A 140 -18.04 12.69 4.35
CA GLY A 140 -17.25 12.00 5.35
C GLY A 140 -16.74 10.66 4.86
N ARG A 141 -16.01 9.96 5.73
CA ARG A 141 -15.33 8.69 5.39
C ARG A 141 -16.32 7.56 5.11
N ARG A 142 -17.47 7.61 5.79
CA ARG A 142 -18.51 6.60 5.73
C ARG A 142 -19.87 7.29 5.71
N ARG A 143 -20.86 6.58 5.15
CA ARG A 143 -22.25 7.00 5.23
C ARG A 143 -22.71 6.99 6.69
N VAL A 144 -23.31 8.09 7.16
CA VAL A 144 -24.02 8.16 8.44
C VAL A 144 -25.49 8.46 8.15
N SER A 145 -26.40 7.72 8.77
CA SER A 145 -27.84 7.89 8.57
C SER A 145 -28.59 7.50 9.82
N GLU A 146 -29.67 8.20 10.11
CA GLU A 146 -30.59 7.87 11.20
C GLU A 146 -31.45 6.66 10.83
N ASP A 147 -31.88 6.60 9.57
CA ASP A 147 -32.67 5.49 9.01
C ASP A 147 -32.26 5.21 7.55
N PRO A 148 -32.32 3.96 7.06
CA PRO A 148 -32.01 3.63 5.67
C PRO A 148 -32.91 4.32 4.63
N THR A 149 -34.14 4.68 5.00
CA THR A 149 -35.16 5.27 4.10
C THR A 149 -35.05 6.78 3.97
N VAL A 150 -34.32 7.45 4.86
CA VAL A 150 -34.10 8.91 4.81
C VAL A 150 -32.74 9.24 4.18
N PRO A 151 -32.58 10.45 3.61
CA PRO A 151 -31.29 10.91 3.13
C PRO A 151 -30.22 10.84 4.23
N PRO A 152 -28.98 10.47 3.90
CA PRO A 152 -27.92 10.34 4.90
C PRO A 152 -27.54 11.70 5.49
N LEU A 153 -27.23 11.73 6.78
CA LEU A 153 -26.64 12.88 7.46
C LEU A 153 -25.23 13.18 6.94
N VAL A 154 -24.49 12.14 6.57
CA VAL A 154 -23.15 12.21 5.97
C VAL A 154 -23.11 11.29 4.74
N VAL A 155 -22.73 11.85 3.61
CA VAL A 155 -22.48 11.13 2.36
C VAL A 155 -21.04 10.61 2.38
N ASP A 156 -20.87 9.37 1.98
CA ASP A 156 -19.55 8.73 1.84
C ASP A 156 -18.75 9.42 0.73
N TRP A 157 -17.48 9.75 0.99
CA TRP A 157 -16.58 10.37 0.03
C TRP A 157 -16.45 9.57 -1.27
N ARG A 158 -16.70 8.26 -1.25
CA ARG A 158 -16.63 7.39 -2.44
C ARG A 158 -17.85 7.54 -3.36
N ALA A 159 -18.94 8.12 -2.87
CA ALA A 159 -20.15 8.35 -3.68
C ALA A 159 -19.85 9.19 -4.93
N PRO A 160 -20.56 8.97 -6.06
CA PRO A 160 -20.35 9.74 -7.28
C PRO A 160 -20.50 11.26 -7.09
N VAL A 161 -21.46 11.70 -6.28
CA VAL A 161 -21.72 13.13 -5.98
C VAL A 161 -20.53 13.83 -5.32
N ALA A 162 -19.72 13.09 -4.54
CA ALA A 162 -18.55 13.64 -3.85
C ALA A 162 -17.41 14.02 -4.82
N ARG A 163 -17.44 13.58 -6.09
CA ARG A 163 -16.48 14.00 -7.12
C ARG A 163 -16.46 15.52 -7.29
N ALA A 164 -17.62 16.18 -7.15
CA ALA A 164 -17.74 17.62 -7.29
C ALA A 164 -16.88 18.35 -6.24
N PHE A 165 -16.77 17.84 -5.01
CA PHE A 165 -15.91 18.41 -3.97
C PHE A 165 -14.44 18.46 -4.39
N TYR A 166 -13.94 17.39 -5.03
CA TYR A 166 -12.53 17.29 -5.40
C TYR A 166 -12.18 18.00 -6.71
N ARG A 167 -13.08 17.99 -7.70
CA ARG A 167 -12.76 18.43 -9.06
C ARG A 167 -13.33 19.78 -9.45
N ALA A 168 -14.30 20.30 -8.71
CA ALA A 168 -14.92 21.56 -9.10
C ALA A 168 -13.88 22.68 -9.15
N SER A 169 -13.90 23.39 -10.26
CA SER A 169 -13.05 24.52 -10.59
C SER A 169 -13.90 25.60 -11.27
N PRO A 170 -13.38 26.83 -11.44
CA PRO A 170 -14.08 27.86 -12.20
C PRO A 170 -14.43 27.46 -13.64
N ALA A 171 -13.57 26.66 -14.29
CA ALA A 171 -13.82 26.16 -15.63
C ALA A 171 -14.88 25.04 -15.66
N GLU A 172 -14.89 24.18 -14.65
CA GLU A 172 -15.82 23.07 -14.52
C GLU A 172 -16.39 23.04 -13.08
N PRO A 173 -17.46 23.81 -12.78
CA PRO A 173 -17.93 23.98 -11.41
C PRO A 173 -18.82 22.85 -10.90
N TYR A 174 -19.23 21.90 -11.75
CA TYR A 174 -20.16 20.80 -11.41
C TYR A 174 -21.51 21.26 -10.80
N GLY A 175 -21.91 22.52 -11.04
CA GLY A 175 -23.12 23.10 -10.43
C GLY A 175 -23.00 23.39 -8.93
N LEU A 176 -21.79 23.42 -8.39
CA LEU A 176 -21.53 23.77 -7.00
C LEU A 176 -21.59 25.27 -6.79
N ALA A 177 -22.48 25.69 -5.89
CA ALA A 177 -22.50 27.05 -5.38
C ALA A 177 -21.32 27.26 -4.44
N ARG A 178 -21.10 26.30 -3.54
CA ARG A 178 -20.09 26.39 -2.48
C ARG A 178 -19.52 25.04 -2.12
N ARG A 179 -18.22 25.04 -1.83
CA ARG A 179 -17.46 23.96 -1.22
C ARG A 179 -16.93 24.48 0.12
N ARG A 180 -17.23 23.79 1.21
CA ARG A 180 -16.71 24.09 2.55
C ARG A 180 -15.78 23.00 3.04
N ARG A 181 -14.60 23.36 3.55
CA ARG A 181 -13.73 22.47 4.34
C ARG A 181 -13.86 22.79 5.82
N PHE A 182 -13.71 21.78 6.66
CA PHE A 182 -13.77 21.91 8.11
C PHE A 182 -12.40 21.57 8.72
N GLY A 183 -11.92 22.45 9.60
CA GLY A 183 -10.67 22.27 10.34
C GLY A 183 -10.97 21.78 11.75
N TRP A 184 -10.33 20.68 12.13
CA TRP A 184 -10.48 20.04 13.45
C TRP A 184 -9.24 20.27 14.32
N ALA A 185 -9.37 20.21 15.63
CA ALA A 185 -8.23 20.30 16.54
C ALA A 185 -7.26 19.12 16.30
N PRO A 186 -5.94 19.34 16.41
CA PRO A 186 -4.97 18.26 16.27
C PRO A 186 -5.25 17.12 17.25
N GLY A 187 -5.28 15.89 16.75
CA GLY A 187 -5.53 14.71 17.59
C GLY A 187 -7.00 14.49 17.99
N ALA A 188 -7.94 15.31 17.52
CA ALA A 188 -9.36 15.20 17.84
C ALA A 188 -9.88 13.76 17.71
N ASP A 189 -10.55 13.30 18.76
CA ASP A 189 -11.22 12.01 18.88
C ASP A 189 -12.67 12.05 18.33
N GLY A 190 -13.06 13.19 17.75
CA GLY A 190 -14.43 13.42 17.29
C GLY A 190 -15.31 14.15 18.31
N ALA A 191 -14.75 14.78 19.34
CA ALA A 191 -15.50 15.73 20.15
C ALA A 191 -16.04 16.91 19.30
N ASP A 192 -17.24 17.40 19.62
CA ASP A 192 -17.93 18.41 18.81
C ASP A 192 -17.22 19.78 18.89
N ASP A 193 -16.66 20.12 20.04
CA ASP A 193 -15.86 21.32 20.30
C ASP A 193 -14.50 21.31 19.58
N ALA A 194 -14.00 20.12 19.22
CA ALA A 194 -12.80 19.95 18.43
C ALA A 194 -12.96 20.45 16.99
N LEU A 195 -14.17 20.74 16.50
CA LEU A 195 -14.34 21.46 15.24
C LEU A 195 -14.03 22.94 15.45
N THR A 196 -12.88 23.42 14.98
CA THR A 196 -12.34 24.74 15.32
C THR A 196 -12.38 25.75 14.17
N ALA A 197 -12.40 25.29 12.91
CA ALA A 197 -12.33 26.18 11.76
C ALA A 197 -13.18 25.70 10.57
N TYR A 198 -13.43 26.61 9.62
CA TYR A 198 -13.98 26.27 8.30
C TYR A 198 -13.42 27.20 7.22
N GLU A 199 -13.48 26.77 5.96
CA GLU A 199 -13.07 27.56 4.81
C GLU A 199 -14.05 27.34 3.66
N ASP A 200 -14.52 28.42 3.05
CA ASP A 200 -15.47 28.40 1.93
C ASP A 200 -14.80 28.77 0.61
N GLU A 201 -15.03 27.94 -0.40
CA GLU A 201 -14.68 28.20 -1.79
C GLU A 201 -15.95 28.24 -2.65
N TYR A 202 -15.96 29.13 -3.63
CA TYR A 202 -17.09 29.35 -4.55
C TYR A 202 -16.66 29.07 -6.00
N PRO A 203 -16.81 27.82 -6.48
CA PRO A 203 -16.32 27.44 -7.80
C PRO A 203 -16.92 28.27 -8.94
N GLU A 204 -18.20 28.69 -8.86
CA GLU A 204 -18.83 29.51 -9.90
C GLU A 204 -18.51 31.01 -9.83
N SER A 205 -17.85 31.48 -8.76
CA SER A 205 -17.55 32.91 -8.55
C SER A 205 -16.23 33.08 -7.79
N PRO A 206 -15.07 32.90 -8.47
CA PRO A 206 -13.77 32.84 -7.82
C PRO A 206 -13.32 34.14 -7.13
N GLN A 207 -13.98 35.28 -7.40
CA GLN A 207 -13.68 36.56 -6.74
C GLN A 207 -14.25 36.67 -5.31
N ALA A 208 -15.03 35.68 -4.84
CA ALA A 208 -15.71 35.69 -3.54
C ALA A 208 -15.15 34.69 -2.51
N SER A 209 -13.94 34.15 -2.70
CA SER A 209 -13.29 33.31 -1.68
C SER A 209 -12.96 34.15 -0.44
N GLU A 210 -13.79 34.06 0.59
CA GLU A 210 -13.60 34.68 1.90
C GLU A 210 -12.76 33.76 2.81
N PRO A 211 -11.52 34.12 3.19
CA PRO A 211 -10.81 33.43 4.26
C PRO A 211 -11.49 33.71 5.61
N ALA A 212 -11.68 32.67 6.44
CA ALA A 212 -12.15 32.82 7.81
C ALA A 212 -11.00 33.28 8.75
N GLU A 213 -11.32 34.22 9.64
CA GLU A 213 -10.44 34.80 10.68
C GLU A 213 -9.68 33.73 11.48
N ALA A 214 -8.35 33.78 11.42
CA ALA A 214 -7.47 33.16 12.42
C ALA A 214 -7.35 34.11 13.63
N PRO A 215 -7.12 33.61 14.86
CA PRO A 215 -6.80 34.50 15.98
C PRO A 215 -5.50 35.24 15.66
N ALA A 216 -5.56 36.57 15.66
CA ALA A 216 -4.45 37.43 15.28
C ALA A 216 -3.19 37.17 16.15
N PRO A 217 -1.99 37.06 15.56
CA PRO A 217 -0.76 37.26 16.32
C PRO A 217 -0.63 38.75 16.67
N ALA A 218 -0.13 39.05 17.87
CA ALA A 218 0.06 40.42 18.33
C ALA A 218 1.02 41.20 17.42
N GLU A 219 0.53 42.21 16.71
CA GLU A 219 1.32 43.08 15.85
C GLU A 219 2.03 44.20 16.65
N GLY A 220 3.31 44.41 16.35
CA GLY A 220 4.07 45.63 16.62
C GLY A 220 4.24 46.46 15.33
N PRO A 221 4.53 47.77 15.42
CA PRO A 221 4.17 48.71 14.37
C PRO A 221 5.23 48.88 13.26
N GLY A 222 4.73 48.89 12.01
CA GLY A 222 4.91 49.96 11.03
C GLY A 222 6.26 50.12 10.31
N ALA A 223 6.27 49.87 9.00
CA ALA A 223 7.06 50.67 8.05
C ALA A 223 6.49 50.60 6.63
N SER A 224 6.49 51.78 6.00
CA SER A 224 5.86 52.21 4.76
C SER A 224 6.50 51.72 3.45
N ALA A 225 5.67 51.56 2.43
CA ALA A 225 6.03 51.40 1.01
C ALA A 225 6.41 52.74 0.34
N PRO A 226 7.05 52.68 -0.85
CA PRO A 226 6.61 53.56 -1.94
C PRO A 226 6.50 52.92 -3.35
N ALA A 227 5.65 53.59 -4.13
CA ALA A 227 5.24 53.62 -5.54
C ALA A 227 6.17 53.17 -6.71
N GLU A 228 5.56 52.46 -7.70
CA GLU A 228 5.31 52.81 -9.14
C GLU A 228 6.38 53.64 -9.95
N VAL A 229 6.74 53.46 -11.25
CA VAL A 229 6.30 52.78 -12.51
C VAL A 229 7.56 52.77 -13.50
N PRO A 230 7.54 52.64 -14.87
CA PRO A 230 7.00 51.69 -15.86
C PRO A 230 8.02 51.11 -16.89
N GLY A 231 7.62 50.02 -17.58
CA GLY A 231 7.67 49.91 -19.07
C GLY A 231 8.93 49.35 -19.78
N ALA A 232 8.73 48.34 -20.65
CA ALA A 232 9.32 48.25 -22.00
C ALA A 232 8.81 47.02 -22.78
N ALA A 233 8.60 47.20 -24.08
CA ALA A 233 8.04 46.27 -25.05
C ALA A 233 9.12 45.60 -25.94
N GLY A 234 8.74 44.54 -26.67
CA GLY A 234 9.44 43.97 -27.84
C GLY A 234 9.55 42.43 -27.77
N ALA A 235 8.69 41.62 -28.40
CA ALA A 235 8.50 41.32 -29.83
C ALA A 235 9.32 40.11 -30.36
N SER A 236 8.59 39.06 -30.74
CA SER A 236 8.74 38.18 -31.93
C SER A 236 9.33 36.76 -31.80
N ALA A 237 8.58 35.84 -32.44
CA ALA A 237 8.98 34.66 -33.21
C ALA A 237 8.68 33.25 -32.64
N GLU A 238 7.52 32.78 -33.11
CA GLU A 238 6.95 31.44 -33.22
C GLU A 238 7.90 30.25 -33.47
N THR A 239 7.62 29.12 -32.82
CA THR A 239 7.69 27.79 -33.46
C THR A 239 6.64 26.88 -32.82
N SER A 240 5.69 26.40 -33.61
CA SER A 240 4.54 25.60 -33.16
C SER A 240 4.93 24.15 -32.80
N ALA A 241 4.57 23.71 -31.61
CA ALA A 241 4.37 22.30 -31.28
C ALA A 241 3.05 22.16 -30.52
N ALA A 242 2.10 21.45 -31.13
CA ALA A 242 0.79 21.18 -30.57
C ALA A 242 0.92 20.24 -29.35
N GLY A 243 0.83 20.84 -28.17
CA GLY A 243 0.52 20.18 -26.92
C GLY A 243 -0.31 21.17 -26.11
N ALA A 244 -1.60 20.93 -25.94
CA ALA A 244 -2.48 21.79 -25.17
C ALA A 244 -2.09 21.72 -23.69
N SER A 245 -1.13 22.54 -23.28
CA SER A 245 -0.89 22.89 -21.89
C SER A 245 -1.95 23.91 -21.49
N ALA A 246 -2.97 23.46 -20.77
CA ALA A 246 -3.75 24.35 -19.94
C ALA A 246 -2.81 24.89 -18.85
N ASP A 247 -2.30 26.09 -19.08
CA ASP A 247 -1.62 26.88 -18.06
C ASP A 247 -2.66 27.19 -16.98
N THR A 248 -2.70 26.31 -15.98
CA THR A 248 -3.66 26.39 -14.89
C THR A 248 -3.09 27.43 -13.95
N SER A 249 -3.63 28.65 -13.98
CA SER A 249 -3.33 29.65 -12.96
C SER A 249 -3.49 28.97 -11.60
N ALA A 250 -2.40 28.92 -10.83
CA ALA A 250 -2.38 28.27 -9.54
C ALA A 250 -3.41 28.98 -8.65
N ALA A 251 -4.54 28.31 -8.41
CA ALA A 251 -5.51 28.76 -7.43
C ALA A 251 -4.79 28.92 -6.08
N PRO A 252 -5.12 29.95 -5.27
CA PRO A 252 -4.51 30.12 -3.96
C PRO A 252 -4.71 28.86 -3.13
N THR A 253 -3.62 28.28 -2.63
CA THR A 253 -3.66 27.03 -1.88
C THR A 253 -4.33 27.26 -0.52
N SER A 254 -5.43 26.54 -0.27
CA SER A 254 -6.22 26.61 0.97
C SER A 254 -5.34 26.44 2.24
N PRO A 255 -5.35 27.40 3.19
CA PRO A 255 -4.59 27.32 4.43
C PRO A 255 -5.00 26.15 5.32
N LEU A 256 -6.31 25.80 5.36
CA LEU A 256 -6.76 24.61 6.09
C LEU A 256 -6.30 23.31 5.43
N LEU A 257 -6.28 23.27 4.09
CA LEU A 257 -5.73 22.12 3.36
C LEU A 257 -4.24 21.94 3.66
N LEU A 258 -3.45 23.02 3.65
CA LEU A 258 -2.03 22.99 4.02
C LEU A 258 -1.85 22.55 5.48
N ALA A 259 -2.59 23.14 6.41
CA ALA A 259 -2.52 22.77 7.82
C ALA A 259 -2.91 21.31 8.07
N GLU A 260 -3.91 20.78 7.36
CA GLU A 260 -4.29 19.36 7.45
C GLU A 260 -3.22 18.44 6.87
N ILE A 261 -2.59 18.86 5.78
CA ILE A 261 -1.50 18.15 5.12
C ILE A 261 -0.23 18.07 5.98
N GLU A 262 0.12 19.17 6.65
CA GLU A 262 1.34 19.32 7.46
C GLU A 262 1.24 18.64 8.83
N ARG A 263 0.05 18.20 9.23
CA ARG A 263 -0.14 17.54 10.53
C ARG A 263 0.73 16.29 10.67
N PRO A 264 1.42 16.12 11.83
CA PRO A 264 2.13 14.90 12.15
C PRO A 264 1.19 13.69 12.07
N ARG A 265 1.51 12.72 11.20
CA ARG A 265 0.75 11.48 11.05
C ARG A 265 1.26 10.44 12.05
N SER A 266 0.97 10.64 13.33
CA SER A 266 1.15 9.59 14.34
C SER A 266 -0.12 8.72 14.41
N GLY A 267 0.03 7.41 14.15
CA GLY A 267 -1.07 6.42 14.09
C GLY A 267 -1.41 5.91 12.68
N PRO A 268 -2.49 5.13 12.51
CA PRO A 268 -2.95 4.66 11.20
C PRO A 268 -3.13 5.85 10.26
N LEU A 269 -2.62 5.80 9.01
CA LEU A 269 -2.75 6.88 7.99
C LEU A 269 -4.09 7.61 8.14
N ARG A 270 -4.06 8.78 8.78
CA ARG A 270 -5.23 9.64 8.91
C ARG A 270 -5.44 10.42 7.62
N ASP A 271 -6.72 10.50 7.30
CA ASP A 271 -7.44 11.39 6.37
C ASP A 271 -6.66 12.02 5.22
N ILE A 272 -6.43 11.24 4.15
CA ILE A 272 -6.17 11.89 2.86
C ILE A 272 -7.45 12.18 2.08
N ALA A 273 -8.61 11.64 2.48
CA ALA A 273 -9.87 11.91 1.79
C ALA A 273 -10.22 13.39 1.86
N ALA A 274 -9.93 14.07 2.98
CA ALA A 274 -10.07 15.53 3.07
C ALA A 274 -9.07 16.31 2.18
N THR A 275 -7.95 15.68 1.81
CA THR A 275 -6.78 16.35 1.19
C THR A 275 -6.44 15.83 -0.22
N LEU A 276 -7.26 14.94 -0.79
CA LEU A 276 -7.11 14.41 -2.14
C LEU A 276 -7.17 15.55 -3.17
N GLN A 277 -6.14 15.60 -4.01
CA GLN A 277 -6.06 16.58 -5.09
C GLN A 277 -6.82 16.11 -6.34
N PRO A 278 -7.20 17.01 -7.27
CA PRO A 278 -7.95 16.63 -8.48
C PRO A 278 -7.28 15.51 -9.30
N GLU A 279 -5.97 15.60 -9.53
CA GLU A 279 -5.19 14.59 -10.26
C GLU A 279 -5.17 13.24 -9.51
N GLN A 280 -5.05 13.29 -8.18
CA GLN A 280 -5.07 12.10 -7.33
C GLN A 280 -6.47 11.46 -7.30
N ASP A 281 -7.54 12.25 -7.23
CA ASP A 281 -8.93 11.77 -7.32
C ASP A 281 -9.19 11.06 -8.65
N ALA A 282 -8.62 11.58 -9.76
CA ALA A 282 -8.69 10.90 -11.06
C ALA A 282 -8.07 9.50 -11.04
N LEU A 283 -6.92 9.35 -10.40
CA LEU A 283 -6.26 8.05 -10.23
C LEU A 283 -7.05 7.13 -9.28
N VAL A 284 -7.55 7.66 -8.16
CA VAL A 284 -8.36 6.91 -7.18
C VAL A 284 -9.63 6.35 -7.84
N ARG A 285 -10.35 7.19 -8.59
CA ARG A 285 -11.65 6.84 -9.16
C ARG A 285 -11.59 6.17 -10.53
N ALA A 286 -10.41 5.91 -11.09
CA ALA A 286 -10.31 5.23 -12.37
C ALA A 286 -11.02 3.85 -12.33
N PRO A 287 -11.70 3.41 -13.39
CA PRO A 287 -12.47 2.16 -13.40
C PRO A 287 -11.65 0.91 -13.04
N LEU A 288 -12.31 -0.16 -12.59
CA LEU A 288 -11.65 -1.41 -12.19
C LEU A 288 -10.94 -2.11 -13.35
N ASP A 289 -11.38 -1.96 -14.59
CA ASP A 289 -10.73 -2.52 -15.78
C ASP A 289 -9.51 -1.72 -16.24
N VAL A 290 -9.26 -0.55 -15.64
CA VAL A 290 -8.11 0.30 -15.93
C VAL A 290 -6.99 0.05 -14.92
N SER A 291 -5.85 -0.42 -15.43
CA SER A 291 -4.60 -0.41 -14.66
C SER A 291 -4.04 1.02 -14.60
N VAL A 292 -3.45 1.37 -13.45
CA VAL A 292 -2.87 2.70 -13.21
C VAL A 292 -1.44 2.53 -12.72
N CYS A 293 -0.53 3.37 -13.21
CA CYS A 293 0.83 3.47 -12.71
C CYS A 293 1.07 4.90 -12.22
N VAL A 294 1.48 5.06 -10.96
CA VAL A 294 1.71 6.35 -10.32
C VAL A 294 3.20 6.50 -10.04
N GLN A 295 3.85 7.38 -10.80
CA GLN A 295 5.21 7.83 -10.56
C GLN A 295 5.14 9.02 -9.60
N GLY A 296 5.39 8.80 -8.32
CA GLY A 296 5.25 9.86 -7.31
C GLY A 296 6.56 10.13 -6.60
N ALA A 297 7.06 11.36 -6.68
CA ALA A 297 8.18 11.81 -5.88
C ALA A 297 7.89 11.68 -4.37
N PRO A 298 8.91 11.72 -3.48
CA PRO A 298 8.71 11.65 -2.04
C PRO A 298 7.69 12.69 -1.56
N GLY A 299 6.75 12.26 -0.70
CA GLY A 299 5.75 13.14 -0.12
C GLY A 299 4.58 13.53 -1.02
N THR A 300 4.45 12.98 -2.23
CA THR A 300 3.32 13.22 -3.16
C THR A 300 2.05 12.43 -2.83
N GLY A 301 2.08 11.60 -1.78
CA GLY A 301 0.91 10.82 -1.36
C GLY A 301 0.62 9.56 -2.18
N LYS A 302 1.57 9.06 -2.99
CA LYS A 302 1.40 7.89 -3.89
C LYS A 302 0.78 6.65 -3.21
N THR A 303 1.29 6.26 -2.04
CA THR A 303 0.77 5.11 -1.27
C THR A 303 -0.68 5.36 -0.86
N ALA A 304 -0.97 6.58 -0.42
CA ALA A 304 -2.31 6.95 0.02
C ALA A 304 -3.31 6.94 -1.15
N VAL A 305 -2.91 7.40 -2.35
CA VAL A 305 -3.66 7.25 -3.60
C VAL A 305 -3.97 5.77 -3.87
N GLY A 306 -2.98 4.88 -3.75
CA GLY A 306 -3.19 3.44 -3.94
C GLY A 306 -4.18 2.81 -2.98
N LEU A 307 -4.10 3.14 -1.69
CA LEU A 307 -5.03 2.62 -0.67
C LEU A 307 -6.45 3.18 -0.85
N HIS A 308 -6.58 4.47 -1.18
CA HIS A 308 -7.88 5.08 -1.45
C HIS A 308 -8.50 4.53 -2.74
N ARG A 309 -7.69 4.22 -3.74
CA ARG A 309 -8.13 3.50 -4.94
C ARG A 309 -8.69 2.13 -4.58
N VAL A 310 -8.03 1.34 -3.73
CA VAL A 310 -8.57 0.06 -3.26
C VAL A 310 -9.93 0.24 -2.59
N ALA A 311 -10.03 1.20 -1.67
CA ALA A 311 -11.28 1.48 -0.96
C ALA A 311 -12.41 1.94 -1.90
N TYR A 312 -12.09 2.76 -2.91
CA TYR A 312 -13.04 3.16 -3.94
C TYR A 312 -13.48 1.97 -4.80
N LEU A 313 -12.55 1.11 -5.24
CA LEU A 313 -12.87 -0.03 -6.09
C LEU A 313 -13.73 -1.07 -5.36
N LEU A 314 -13.48 -1.31 -4.07
CA LEU A 314 -14.31 -2.18 -3.24
C LEU A 314 -15.73 -1.63 -3.05
N TYR A 315 -15.86 -0.31 -2.89
CA TYR A 315 -17.15 0.39 -2.86
C TYR A 315 -17.89 0.34 -4.21
N ALA A 316 -17.20 0.64 -5.31
CA ALA A 316 -17.81 0.75 -6.64
C ALA A 316 -18.07 -0.62 -7.30
N HIS A 317 -17.31 -1.65 -6.93
CA HIS A 317 -17.37 -2.99 -7.55
C HIS A 317 -17.40 -4.16 -6.54
N PRO A 318 -18.24 -4.13 -5.49
CA PRO A 318 -18.21 -5.09 -4.39
C PRO A 318 -18.50 -6.53 -4.85
N ARG A 319 -19.42 -6.71 -5.81
CA ARG A 319 -19.78 -8.04 -6.36
C ARG A 319 -18.63 -8.71 -7.11
N ARG A 320 -17.79 -7.92 -7.81
CA ARG A 320 -16.66 -8.46 -8.58
C ARG A 320 -15.48 -8.78 -7.66
N LEU A 321 -15.17 -7.88 -6.74
CA LEU A 321 -13.99 -7.99 -5.88
C LEU A 321 -14.17 -8.92 -4.68
N SER A 322 -15.39 -9.10 -4.16
CA SER A 322 -15.66 -10.11 -3.12
C SER A 322 -15.31 -11.54 -3.56
N ARG A 323 -15.45 -11.85 -4.85
CA ARG A 323 -15.09 -13.16 -5.43
C ARG A 323 -13.65 -13.21 -5.92
N ALA A 324 -13.22 -12.16 -6.61
CA ALA A 324 -11.91 -12.14 -7.26
C ALA A 324 -10.77 -11.76 -6.29
N GLY A 325 -11.06 -11.15 -5.14
CA GLY A 325 -10.09 -10.73 -4.14
C GLY A 325 -9.24 -9.51 -4.57
N VAL A 326 -8.64 -8.87 -3.57
CA VAL A 326 -7.67 -7.78 -3.72
C VAL A 326 -6.39 -8.16 -2.99
N LEU A 327 -5.23 -7.93 -3.62
CA LEU A 327 -3.92 -8.12 -3.03
C LEU A 327 -3.16 -6.80 -2.96
N VAL A 328 -2.63 -6.46 -1.78
CA VAL A 328 -1.70 -5.34 -1.60
C VAL A 328 -0.30 -5.90 -1.32
N LEU A 329 0.64 -5.57 -2.21
CA LEU A 329 2.05 -5.91 -2.09
C LEU A 329 2.83 -4.72 -1.57
N GLY A 330 3.41 -4.88 -0.38
CA GLY A 330 4.25 -3.89 0.27
C GLY A 330 5.73 -4.27 0.27
N PRO A 331 6.65 -3.28 0.37
CA PRO A 331 8.08 -3.51 0.35
C PRO A 331 8.59 -4.30 1.57
N ASN A 332 7.96 -4.15 2.72
CA ASN A 332 8.41 -4.79 3.96
C ASN A 332 7.25 -5.03 4.96
N PRO A 333 7.44 -5.89 5.97
CA PRO A 333 6.40 -6.18 6.96
C PRO A 333 5.98 -4.99 7.84
N ALA A 334 6.89 -4.03 8.11
CA ALA A 334 6.56 -2.85 8.91
C ALA A 334 5.54 -1.95 8.20
N PHE A 335 5.73 -1.76 6.90
CA PHE A 335 4.78 -1.07 6.03
C PHE A 335 3.42 -1.78 5.95
N LEU A 336 3.40 -3.13 5.88
CA LEU A 336 2.14 -3.87 5.84
C LEU A 336 1.37 -3.79 7.15
N ARG A 337 2.05 -3.79 8.32
CA ARG A 337 1.37 -3.53 9.60
C ARG A 337 0.67 -2.17 9.59
N HIS A 338 1.34 -1.16 9.04
CA HIS A 338 0.74 0.16 8.88
C HIS A 338 -0.51 0.11 7.98
N ILE A 339 -0.47 -0.56 6.82
CA ILE A 339 -1.66 -0.69 5.95
C ILE A 339 -2.80 -1.45 6.64
N ALA A 340 -2.49 -2.47 7.42
CA ALA A 340 -3.48 -3.27 8.15
C ALA A 340 -4.32 -2.44 9.12
N GLU A 341 -3.82 -1.30 9.59
CA GLU A 341 -4.57 -0.37 10.42
C GLU A 341 -5.42 0.63 9.60
N VAL A 342 -5.08 0.83 8.32
CA VAL A 342 -5.60 1.93 7.49
C VAL A 342 -6.80 1.53 6.66
N LEU A 343 -6.76 0.35 6.03
CA LEU A 343 -7.88 -0.13 5.24
C LEU A 343 -9.17 -0.31 6.08
N PRO A 344 -9.10 -0.84 7.33
CA PRO A 344 -10.27 -0.86 8.21
C PRO A 344 -10.79 0.55 8.55
N ALA A 345 -9.91 1.53 8.74
CA ALA A 345 -10.29 2.92 8.97
C ALA A 345 -11.02 3.56 7.76
N LEU A 346 -10.79 3.03 6.55
CA LEU A 346 -11.53 3.38 5.33
C LEU A 346 -12.82 2.57 5.15
N GLY A 347 -13.14 1.69 6.10
CA GLY A 347 -14.33 0.84 6.09
C GLY A 347 -14.21 -0.43 5.24
N GLU A 348 -12.99 -0.90 4.97
CA GLU A 348 -12.74 -2.06 4.13
C GLU A 348 -12.07 -3.21 4.87
N SER A 349 -12.66 -4.40 4.76
CA SER A 349 -12.14 -5.66 5.31
C SER A 349 -11.95 -6.71 4.19
N GLY A 350 -11.11 -7.72 4.43
CA GLY A 350 -10.90 -8.81 3.46
C GLY A 350 -9.88 -8.55 2.33
N VAL A 351 -9.06 -7.49 2.44
CA VAL A 351 -7.92 -7.25 1.54
C VAL A 351 -6.74 -8.12 1.98
N ARG A 352 -6.20 -8.94 1.07
CA ARG A 352 -5.01 -9.73 1.35
C ARG A 352 -3.78 -8.84 1.26
N GLN A 353 -2.90 -8.94 2.26
CA GLN A 353 -1.66 -8.18 2.34
C GLN A 353 -0.48 -9.15 2.39
N SER A 354 0.58 -8.88 1.65
CA SER A 354 1.78 -9.72 1.64
C SER A 354 3.00 -8.93 1.19
N THR A 355 4.20 -9.31 1.66
CA THR A 355 5.42 -8.92 0.94
C THR A 355 5.60 -9.85 -0.25
N LEU A 356 6.41 -9.45 -1.22
CA LEU A 356 6.72 -10.35 -2.33
C LEU A 356 7.49 -11.58 -1.84
N THR A 357 8.45 -11.42 -0.92
CA THR A 357 9.19 -12.55 -0.34
C THR A 357 8.26 -13.58 0.30
N ALA A 358 7.25 -13.14 1.05
CA ALA A 358 6.26 -14.04 1.65
C ALA A 358 5.33 -14.68 0.59
N LEU A 359 5.05 -13.96 -0.50
CA LEU A 359 4.24 -14.47 -1.62
C LEU A 359 4.97 -15.57 -2.42
N LEU A 360 6.30 -15.51 -2.45
CA LEU A 360 7.22 -16.44 -3.12
C LEU A 360 7.74 -17.54 -2.19
N ASP A 361 7.16 -17.72 -1.00
CA ASP A 361 7.69 -18.68 -0.02
C ASP A 361 7.58 -20.13 -0.53
N HIS A 362 8.71 -20.67 -0.97
CA HIS A 362 8.89 -22.06 -1.34
C HIS A 362 9.64 -22.85 -0.25
N GLY A 363 9.81 -22.29 0.95
CA GLY A 363 10.59 -22.79 2.08
C GLY A 363 11.97 -22.11 2.20
N PRO A 364 12.66 -22.27 3.35
CA PRO A 364 13.80 -21.43 3.73
C PRO A 364 14.99 -21.56 2.78
N ALA A 365 15.59 -20.41 2.43
CA ALA A 365 16.90 -20.35 1.78
C ALA A 365 17.99 -20.75 2.78
N ARG A 366 18.83 -21.72 2.42
CA ARG A 366 19.86 -22.29 3.31
C ARG A 366 21.27 -21.80 2.98
N THR A 367 21.44 -21.17 1.82
CA THR A 367 22.71 -20.65 1.34
C THR A 367 22.48 -19.32 0.60
N THR A 368 23.55 -18.60 0.28
CA THR A 368 23.50 -17.37 -0.53
C THR A 368 24.20 -17.57 -1.87
N ASP A 369 23.78 -16.81 -2.88
CA ASP A 369 24.48 -16.75 -4.16
C ASP A 369 25.54 -15.64 -4.15
N PRO A 370 26.64 -15.79 -4.91
CA PRO A 370 27.45 -14.66 -5.32
C PRO A 370 26.60 -13.61 -6.05
N ALA A 371 26.95 -12.33 -5.90
CA ALA A 371 26.16 -11.22 -6.45
C ALA A 371 25.86 -11.33 -7.97
N PRO A 372 26.81 -11.75 -8.85
CA PRO A 372 26.52 -11.93 -10.27
C PRO A 372 25.45 -13.00 -10.53
N ALA A 373 25.54 -14.15 -9.86
CA ALA A 373 24.59 -15.25 -10.00
C ALA A 373 23.21 -14.84 -9.49
N ALA A 374 23.13 -14.16 -8.34
CA ALA A 374 21.88 -13.63 -7.82
C ALA A 374 21.21 -12.70 -8.84
N ARG A 375 21.94 -11.71 -9.37
CA ARG A 375 21.42 -10.77 -10.38
C ARG A 375 20.90 -11.48 -11.63
N LEU A 376 21.63 -12.47 -12.13
CA LEU A 376 21.23 -13.24 -13.32
C LEU A 376 19.94 -14.04 -13.11
N LYS A 377 19.68 -14.56 -11.92
CA LYS A 377 18.41 -15.28 -11.63
C LYS A 377 17.18 -14.38 -11.64
N HIS A 378 17.38 -13.08 -11.44
CA HIS A 378 16.33 -12.08 -11.55
C HIS A 378 16.10 -11.60 -13.00
N ASP A 379 16.89 -12.07 -13.97
CA ASP A 379 16.79 -11.75 -15.40
C ASP A 379 15.62 -12.49 -16.07
N PRO A 380 14.79 -11.82 -16.89
CA PRO A 380 13.60 -12.42 -17.48
C PRO A 380 13.92 -13.54 -18.50
N ARG A 381 15.14 -13.58 -19.06
CA ARG A 381 15.56 -14.65 -19.98
C ARG A 381 15.58 -16.02 -19.32
N LEU A 382 15.69 -16.09 -17.99
CA LEU A 382 15.64 -17.37 -17.27
C LEU A 382 14.25 -18.02 -17.30
N ALA A 383 13.18 -17.25 -17.50
CA ALA A 383 11.86 -17.82 -17.73
C ALA A 383 11.85 -18.73 -18.98
N THR A 384 12.51 -18.31 -20.06
CA THR A 384 12.69 -19.11 -21.27
C THR A 384 13.51 -20.37 -21.01
N VAL A 385 14.56 -20.28 -20.18
CA VAL A 385 15.39 -21.43 -19.80
C VAL A 385 14.57 -22.44 -18.99
N LEU A 386 13.77 -21.99 -18.01
CA LEU A 386 12.88 -22.86 -17.23
C LEU A 386 11.83 -23.53 -18.11
N HIS A 387 11.27 -22.80 -19.07
CA HIS A 387 10.34 -23.36 -20.06
C HIS A 387 11.01 -24.46 -20.91
N ARG A 388 12.22 -24.21 -21.43
CA ARG A 388 13.02 -25.21 -22.17
C ARG A 388 13.35 -26.43 -21.29
N ALA A 389 13.71 -26.21 -20.03
CA ALA A 389 14.00 -27.28 -19.08
C ALA A 389 12.77 -28.17 -18.85
N LEU A 390 11.59 -27.58 -18.68
CA LEU A 390 10.34 -28.31 -18.54
C LEU A 390 10.00 -29.11 -19.81
N HIS A 391 10.15 -28.50 -20.99
CA HIS A 391 9.92 -29.18 -22.26
C HIS A 391 10.88 -30.36 -22.46
N ALA A 392 12.14 -30.22 -22.03
CA ALA A 392 13.11 -31.31 -22.08
C ALA A 392 12.75 -32.49 -21.15
N LEU A 393 12.01 -32.26 -20.06
CA LEU A 393 11.48 -33.32 -19.20
C LEU A 393 10.34 -34.10 -19.87
N THR A 394 9.62 -33.51 -20.83
CA THR A 394 8.54 -34.19 -21.58
C THR A 394 8.98 -34.91 -22.84
N ALA A 395 10.15 -34.57 -23.38
CA ALA A 395 10.70 -35.16 -24.60
C ALA A 395 11.56 -36.39 -24.28
N ALA A 396 10.95 -37.43 -23.69
CA ALA A 396 11.67 -38.63 -23.27
C ALA A 396 12.04 -39.53 -24.47
N PRO A 397 13.22 -40.20 -24.45
CA PRO A 397 13.55 -41.25 -25.42
C PRO A 397 12.52 -42.39 -25.36
N GLY A 398 12.00 -42.83 -26.52
CA GLY A 398 11.02 -43.93 -26.62
C GLY A 398 9.57 -43.51 -26.88
N ASP A 399 9.30 -42.20 -27.02
CA ASP A 399 7.98 -41.67 -27.36
C ASP A 399 7.37 -42.26 -28.63
N ALA A 400 8.20 -42.58 -29.64
CA ALA A 400 7.74 -43.04 -30.96
C ALA A 400 7.07 -44.42 -30.92
N ASP A 401 7.49 -45.29 -30.00
CA ASP A 401 7.07 -46.70 -29.92
C ASP A 401 6.15 -46.99 -28.72
N ALA A 402 5.77 -45.95 -27.97
CA ALA A 402 5.05 -46.09 -26.72
C ALA A 402 3.60 -46.53 -26.93
N SER A 403 3.24 -47.72 -26.46
CA SER A 403 1.87 -48.28 -26.56
C SER A 403 1.32 -48.64 -25.19
N LEU A 404 -0.01 -48.71 -25.08
CA LEU A 404 -0.72 -49.06 -23.86
C LEU A 404 -1.42 -50.41 -24.01
N THR A 405 -1.18 -51.33 -23.08
CA THR A 405 -1.98 -52.55 -22.96
C THR A 405 -2.57 -52.63 -21.56
N VAL A 406 -3.91 -52.63 -21.46
CA VAL A 406 -4.64 -52.71 -20.19
C VAL A 406 -5.29 -54.08 -20.06
N PRO A 407 -4.89 -54.91 -19.08
CA PRO A 407 -5.58 -56.15 -18.78
C PRO A 407 -6.86 -55.90 -17.99
N ASP A 408 -7.91 -56.64 -18.33
CA ASP A 408 -9.24 -56.59 -17.69
C ASP A 408 -9.86 -57.99 -17.69
N GLY A 409 -9.55 -58.78 -16.67
CA GLY A 409 -9.89 -60.21 -16.63
C GLY A 409 -9.14 -60.98 -17.74
N SER A 410 -9.88 -61.68 -18.60
CA SER A 410 -9.33 -62.35 -19.79
C SER A 410 -9.17 -61.42 -21.01
N ALA A 411 -9.68 -60.19 -20.95
CA ALA A 411 -9.57 -59.23 -22.04
C ALA A 411 -8.30 -58.38 -21.93
N LEU A 412 -7.72 -58.04 -23.08
CA LEU A 412 -6.59 -57.12 -23.21
C LEU A 412 -7.00 -55.96 -24.12
N TRP A 413 -7.00 -54.75 -23.59
CA TRP A 413 -7.31 -53.53 -24.34
C TRP A 413 -6.02 -52.85 -24.78
N ARG A 414 -5.71 -52.91 -26.08
CA ARG A 414 -4.49 -52.32 -26.66
C ARG A 414 -4.76 -50.99 -27.33
N VAL A 415 -4.02 -49.96 -26.95
CA VAL A 415 -3.87 -48.69 -27.68
C VAL A 415 -2.47 -48.71 -28.29
N ASP A 416 -2.41 -48.70 -29.62
CA ASP A 416 -1.16 -48.63 -30.39
C ASP A 416 -0.42 -47.30 -30.23
N ALA A 417 0.83 -47.26 -30.68
CA ALA A 417 1.69 -46.09 -30.53
C ALA A 417 1.21 -44.88 -31.34
N GLU A 418 0.57 -45.11 -32.49
CA GLU A 418 -0.02 -44.05 -33.32
C GLU A 418 -1.11 -43.31 -32.52
N ALA A 419 -2.08 -44.04 -31.98
CA ALA A 419 -3.17 -43.46 -31.22
C ALA A 419 -2.68 -42.77 -29.93
N VAL A 420 -1.63 -43.27 -29.28
CA VAL A 420 -0.99 -42.59 -28.15
C VAL A 420 -0.37 -41.26 -28.59
N ARG A 421 0.35 -41.24 -29.71
CA ARG A 421 0.99 -40.04 -30.24
C ARG A 421 -0.02 -38.98 -30.68
N GLU A 422 -1.08 -39.38 -31.39
CA GLU A 422 -2.18 -38.49 -31.77
C GLU A 422 -2.93 -37.92 -30.54
N ALA A 423 -3.06 -38.72 -29.48
CA ALA A 423 -3.63 -38.24 -28.22
C ALA A 423 -2.74 -37.20 -27.53
N LEU A 424 -1.42 -37.35 -27.66
CA LEU A 424 -0.41 -36.59 -26.95
C LEU A 424 0.01 -35.29 -27.66
N ALA A 425 0.16 -35.32 -28.98
CA ALA A 425 0.69 -34.22 -29.79
C ALA A 425 0.02 -32.85 -29.53
N PRO A 426 -1.33 -32.70 -29.58
CA PRO A 426 -1.94 -31.39 -29.37
C PRO A 426 -1.79 -30.88 -27.93
N ILE A 427 -1.63 -31.79 -26.96
CA ILE A 427 -1.40 -31.43 -25.55
C ILE A 427 0.04 -30.94 -25.39
N ARG A 428 1.01 -31.59 -26.03
CA ARG A 428 2.41 -31.14 -26.03
C ARG A 428 2.55 -29.78 -26.68
N THR A 429 1.87 -29.54 -27.82
CA THR A 429 1.82 -28.21 -28.45
C THR A 429 1.26 -27.16 -27.48
N ALA A 430 0.10 -27.44 -26.88
CA ALA A 430 -0.54 -26.50 -25.94
C ALA A 430 0.27 -26.24 -24.66
N VAL A 431 1.10 -27.19 -24.23
CA VAL A 431 2.00 -26.97 -23.09
C VAL A 431 3.27 -26.22 -23.53
N GLY A 432 3.79 -26.53 -24.73
CA GLY A 432 4.98 -25.91 -25.29
C GLY A 432 4.79 -24.47 -25.78
N ASP A 433 3.57 -24.05 -26.06
CA ASP A 433 3.24 -22.64 -26.34
C ASP A 433 2.74 -21.88 -25.09
N GLY A 434 2.63 -22.57 -23.95
CA GLY A 434 2.19 -22.01 -22.67
C GLY A 434 0.68 -21.82 -22.52
N THR A 435 -0.14 -22.26 -23.48
CA THR A 435 -1.62 -22.17 -23.37
C THR A 435 -2.21 -23.08 -22.30
N LEU A 436 -1.52 -24.17 -21.96
CA LEU A 436 -1.93 -25.14 -20.95
C LEU A 436 -0.80 -25.41 -19.93
N PRO A 437 -1.08 -25.35 -18.62
CA PRO A 437 -0.08 -25.74 -17.62
C PRO A 437 0.27 -27.22 -17.71
N TYR A 438 1.49 -27.55 -17.32
CA TYR A 438 2.01 -28.92 -17.38
C TYR A 438 1.11 -29.97 -16.71
N ARG A 439 0.65 -29.68 -15.48
CA ARG A 439 -0.18 -30.63 -14.70
C ARG A 439 -1.57 -30.80 -15.34
N ALA A 440 -2.13 -29.73 -15.87
CA ALA A 440 -3.39 -29.79 -16.62
C ALA A 440 -3.22 -30.58 -17.93
N GLY A 441 -2.09 -30.43 -18.62
CA GLY A 441 -1.71 -31.24 -19.77
C GLY A 441 -1.65 -32.73 -19.43
N ARG A 442 -0.99 -33.08 -18.32
CA ARG A 442 -0.90 -34.48 -17.86
C ARG A 442 -2.28 -35.08 -17.57
N GLU A 443 -3.16 -34.38 -16.87
CA GLU A 443 -4.52 -34.88 -16.60
C GLU A 443 -5.37 -34.96 -17.88
N ARG A 444 -5.21 -34.01 -18.81
CA ARG A 444 -5.87 -34.07 -20.13
C ARG A 444 -5.39 -35.27 -20.94
N PHE A 445 -4.10 -35.57 -20.90
CA PHE A 445 -3.53 -36.73 -21.59
C PHE A 445 -4.05 -38.03 -20.98
N ARG A 446 -4.09 -38.14 -19.65
CA ARG A 446 -4.73 -39.24 -18.94
C ARG A 446 -6.18 -39.43 -19.36
N ALA A 447 -6.97 -38.36 -19.40
CA ALA A 447 -8.37 -38.44 -19.82
C ALA A 447 -8.52 -38.95 -21.27
N ARG A 448 -7.67 -38.48 -22.21
CA ARG A 448 -7.69 -38.96 -23.60
C ARG A 448 -7.29 -40.44 -23.71
N LEU A 449 -6.27 -40.89 -22.98
CA LEU A 449 -5.89 -42.30 -22.94
C LEU A 449 -7.04 -43.18 -22.43
N LEU A 450 -7.71 -42.76 -21.35
CA LEU A 450 -8.84 -43.51 -20.80
C LEU A 450 -10.03 -43.55 -21.76
N ALA A 451 -10.31 -42.46 -22.47
CA ALA A 451 -11.32 -42.44 -23.52
C ALA A 451 -11.00 -43.42 -24.66
N LEU A 452 -9.72 -43.53 -25.07
CA LEU A 452 -9.28 -44.48 -26.09
C LEU A 452 -9.42 -45.95 -25.65
N VAL A 453 -9.13 -46.26 -24.39
CA VAL A 453 -9.32 -47.60 -23.82
C VAL A 453 -10.81 -47.91 -23.68
N ARG A 454 -11.60 -46.97 -23.19
CA ARG A 454 -13.07 -47.10 -23.06
C ARG A 454 -13.73 -47.36 -24.40
N ALA A 455 -13.41 -46.56 -25.43
CA ALA A 455 -13.98 -46.73 -26.76
C ALA A 455 -13.67 -48.12 -27.36
N ARG A 456 -12.48 -48.68 -27.08
CA ARG A 456 -12.12 -50.05 -27.49
C ARG A 456 -12.89 -51.11 -26.70
N ALA A 457 -13.06 -50.91 -25.40
CA ALA A 457 -13.82 -51.82 -24.54
C ALA A 457 -15.32 -51.84 -24.91
N GLU A 458 -15.92 -50.67 -25.15
CA GLU A 458 -17.34 -50.54 -25.49
C GLU A 458 -17.67 -51.15 -26.85
N ARG A 459 -16.79 -50.99 -27.85
CA ARG A 459 -16.95 -51.62 -29.16
C ARG A 459 -17.03 -53.15 -29.09
N ARG A 460 -16.34 -53.78 -28.12
CA ARG A 460 -16.28 -55.25 -28.00
C ARG A 460 -17.26 -55.82 -26.96
N ALA A 461 -17.46 -55.12 -25.85
CA ALA A 461 -18.14 -55.64 -24.67
C ALA A 461 -19.35 -54.80 -24.22
N GLY A 462 -19.70 -53.74 -24.93
CA GLY A 462 -20.79 -52.83 -24.58
C GLY A 462 -20.44 -51.81 -23.48
N PRO A 463 -21.41 -50.99 -23.03
CA PRO A 463 -21.19 -49.88 -22.09
C PRO A 463 -20.40 -50.29 -20.83
N ARG A 464 -19.54 -49.40 -20.33
CA ARG A 464 -18.72 -49.64 -19.13
C ARG A 464 -19.28 -48.88 -17.91
N THR A 465 -19.18 -49.48 -16.74
CA THR A 465 -19.65 -48.87 -15.48
C THR A 465 -18.61 -47.90 -14.92
N ALA A 466 -19.06 -46.95 -14.09
CA ALA A 466 -18.15 -46.03 -13.38
C ALA A 466 -17.12 -46.76 -12.48
N ALA A 467 -17.48 -47.94 -11.96
CA ALA A 467 -16.55 -48.78 -11.19
C ALA A 467 -15.41 -49.35 -12.07
N TRP A 468 -15.73 -49.76 -13.30
CA TRP A 468 -14.75 -50.19 -14.28
C TRP A 468 -13.81 -49.03 -14.67
N GLU A 469 -14.39 -47.86 -14.97
CA GLU A 469 -13.60 -46.67 -15.36
C GLU A 469 -12.61 -46.29 -14.26
N ARG A 470 -13.04 -46.26 -12.99
CA ARG A 470 -12.14 -45.99 -11.86
C ARG A 470 -11.02 -47.02 -11.74
N ARG A 471 -11.30 -48.32 -11.95
CA ARG A 471 -10.28 -49.38 -11.88
C ARG A 471 -9.22 -49.20 -12.98
N VAL A 472 -9.65 -48.99 -14.23
CA VAL A 472 -8.74 -48.77 -15.36
C VAL A 472 -7.93 -47.48 -15.18
N ALA A 473 -8.58 -46.40 -14.72
CA ALA A 473 -7.95 -45.11 -14.48
C ALA A 473 -6.80 -45.15 -13.46
N HIS A 474 -6.84 -46.06 -12.50
CA HIS A 474 -5.81 -46.24 -11.47
C HIS A 474 -4.93 -47.48 -11.71
N GLY A 475 -5.10 -48.14 -12.86
CA GLY A 475 -4.34 -49.33 -13.23
C GLY A 475 -2.86 -49.02 -13.48
N ARG A 476 -2.00 -49.98 -13.11
CA ARG A 476 -0.54 -49.87 -13.28
C ARG A 476 -0.11 -49.54 -14.72
N PRO A 477 -0.67 -50.15 -15.79
CA PRO A 477 -0.22 -49.85 -17.16
C PRO A 477 -0.42 -48.39 -17.56
N VAL A 478 -1.57 -47.80 -17.21
CA VAL A 478 -1.88 -46.38 -17.49
C VAL A 478 -0.91 -45.48 -16.74
N ARG A 479 -0.70 -45.75 -15.44
CA ARG A 479 0.24 -44.96 -14.62
C ARG A 479 1.67 -45.05 -15.16
N THR A 480 2.14 -46.24 -15.49
CA THR A 480 3.49 -46.45 -16.03
C THR A 480 3.68 -45.70 -17.34
N LEU A 481 2.75 -45.81 -18.30
CA LEU A 481 2.86 -45.07 -19.55
C LEU A 481 2.83 -43.55 -19.34
N LEU A 482 1.95 -43.07 -18.46
CA LEU A 482 1.88 -41.65 -18.11
C LEU A 482 3.19 -41.17 -17.50
N ASP A 483 3.78 -41.90 -16.55
CA ASP A 483 5.02 -41.48 -15.89
C ASP A 483 6.24 -41.55 -16.83
N THR A 484 6.22 -42.43 -17.83
CA THR A 484 7.25 -42.50 -18.89
C THR A 484 7.16 -41.33 -19.86
N LEU A 485 5.97 -41.03 -20.40
CA LEU A 485 5.79 -40.00 -21.43
C LEU A 485 5.58 -38.59 -20.87
N TRP A 486 5.11 -38.51 -19.62
CA TRP A 486 4.72 -37.28 -18.94
C TRP A 486 4.96 -37.37 -17.41
N PRO A 487 6.23 -37.37 -16.98
CA PRO A 487 6.59 -37.58 -15.58
C PRO A 487 5.94 -36.55 -14.65
N GLN A 488 5.75 -36.91 -13.38
CA GLN A 488 5.36 -35.92 -12.38
C GLN A 488 6.55 -34.98 -12.10
N ALA A 489 6.33 -33.68 -12.26
CA ALA A 489 7.36 -32.67 -12.06
C ALA A 489 7.02 -31.75 -10.86
N ARG A 490 8.07 -31.42 -10.10
CA ARG A 490 8.05 -30.38 -9.05
C ARG A 490 8.88 -29.17 -9.50
N PRO A 491 8.61 -27.97 -8.95
CA PRO A 491 9.38 -26.78 -9.31
C PRO A 491 10.89 -26.97 -9.16
N GLU A 492 11.33 -27.68 -8.13
CA GLU A 492 12.74 -27.98 -7.86
C GLU A 492 13.36 -28.88 -8.93
N ASP A 493 12.58 -29.75 -9.56
CA ASP A 493 13.08 -30.64 -10.61
C ASP A 493 13.31 -29.87 -11.91
N VAL A 494 12.43 -28.91 -12.23
CA VAL A 494 12.58 -27.98 -13.36
C VAL A 494 13.78 -27.06 -13.14
N LEU A 495 13.89 -26.43 -11.97
CA LEU A 495 15.01 -25.54 -11.65
C LEU A 495 16.34 -26.28 -11.73
N ARG A 496 16.41 -27.49 -11.17
CA ARG A 496 17.64 -28.29 -11.20
C ARG A 496 18.03 -28.71 -12.62
N ALA A 497 17.05 -29.07 -13.45
CA ALA A 497 17.29 -29.35 -14.86
C ALA A 497 17.80 -28.09 -15.60
N ALA A 498 17.25 -26.91 -15.31
CA ALA A 498 17.71 -25.65 -15.89
C ALA A 498 19.15 -25.31 -15.51
N LEU A 499 19.48 -25.35 -14.21
CA LEU A 499 20.81 -24.97 -13.71
C LEU A 499 21.92 -25.99 -14.04
N ALA A 500 21.56 -27.25 -14.30
CA ALA A 500 22.53 -28.31 -14.59
C ALA A 500 22.89 -28.47 -16.07
N ARG A 501 22.13 -27.87 -16.98
CA ARG A 501 22.21 -28.12 -18.43
C ARG A 501 22.58 -26.85 -19.20
N PRO A 502 23.88 -26.54 -19.36
CA PRO A 502 24.33 -25.33 -20.03
C PRO A 502 23.78 -25.15 -21.45
N GLU A 503 23.48 -26.24 -22.14
CA GLU A 503 22.90 -26.21 -23.48
C GLU A 503 21.51 -25.54 -23.54
N LEU A 504 20.80 -25.43 -22.42
CA LEU A 504 19.51 -24.73 -22.37
C LEU A 504 19.67 -23.20 -22.47
N TYR A 505 20.86 -22.69 -22.14
CA TYR A 505 21.27 -21.30 -22.35
C TYR A 505 21.82 -21.06 -23.78
N ALA A 506 22.26 -22.13 -24.45
CA ALA A 506 22.92 -22.11 -25.75
C ALA A 506 21.92 -21.81 -26.88
N ALA A 507 21.64 -20.52 -27.06
CA ALA A 507 21.02 -19.92 -28.24
C ALA A 507 21.30 -18.41 -28.27
N GLY A 508 22.46 -17.98 -27.74
CA GLY A 508 22.77 -16.57 -27.53
C GLY A 508 21.92 -15.89 -26.44
N LEU A 509 21.22 -16.66 -25.59
CA LEU A 509 20.42 -16.07 -24.50
C LEU A 509 21.31 -15.43 -23.45
N LEU A 510 22.39 -16.10 -23.05
CA LEU A 510 23.38 -15.65 -22.09
C LEU A 510 24.78 -15.87 -22.67
N ASP A 511 25.74 -15.03 -22.26
CA ASP A 511 27.16 -15.26 -22.54
C ASP A 511 27.73 -16.41 -21.70
N ALA A 512 28.96 -16.83 -22.04
CA ALA A 512 29.60 -17.98 -21.39
C ALA A 512 29.83 -17.76 -19.89
N ASP A 513 30.24 -16.55 -19.49
CA ASP A 513 30.51 -16.20 -18.10
C ASP A 513 29.22 -16.23 -17.26
N ALA A 514 28.11 -15.72 -17.79
CA ALA A 514 26.80 -15.78 -17.15
C ALA A 514 26.29 -17.22 -17.03
N CYS A 515 26.52 -18.06 -18.04
CA CYS A 515 26.18 -19.49 -17.99
C CYS A 515 26.96 -20.19 -16.87
N GLU A 516 28.26 -19.96 -16.77
CA GLU A 516 29.10 -20.57 -15.75
C GLU A 516 28.75 -20.06 -14.34
N ALA A 517 28.45 -18.76 -14.19
CA ALA A 517 28.01 -18.19 -12.92
C ALA A 517 26.68 -18.79 -12.40
N LEU A 518 25.80 -19.25 -13.29
CA LEU A 518 24.52 -19.89 -12.93
C LEU A 518 24.64 -21.41 -12.75
N ARG A 519 25.68 -22.03 -13.28
CA ARG A 519 25.82 -23.48 -13.37
C ARG A 519 25.83 -24.12 -11.99
N ARG A 520 24.99 -25.14 -11.80
CA ARG A 520 24.98 -25.96 -10.58
C ARG A 520 24.92 -27.44 -10.92
N PRO A 521 25.61 -28.32 -10.19
CA PRO A 521 25.50 -29.77 -10.40
C PRO A 521 24.05 -30.25 -10.28
N ALA A 522 23.64 -31.22 -11.11
CA ALA A 522 22.32 -31.84 -11.06
C ALA A 522 22.02 -32.55 -9.72
N THR A 523 23.03 -32.82 -8.91
CA THR A 523 22.89 -33.41 -7.56
C THR A 523 22.63 -32.35 -6.48
N SER A 524 22.87 -31.07 -6.78
CA SER A 524 22.74 -30.00 -5.80
C SER A 524 21.28 -29.83 -5.35
N ARG A 525 21.13 -29.72 -4.03
CA ARG A 525 19.86 -29.42 -3.34
C ARG A 525 19.92 -28.07 -2.61
N ALA A 526 21.01 -27.32 -2.79
CA ALA A 526 21.16 -26.01 -2.19
C ALA A 526 20.09 -25.06 -2.73
N ARG A 527 19.52 -24.26 -1.83
CA ARG A 527 18.49 -23.27 -2.15
C ARG A 527 18.93 -21.92 -1.63
N THR A 528 18.93 -20.93 -2.51
CA THR A 528 19.23 -19.53 -2.21
C THR A 528 17.99 -18.66 -2.29
N ALA A 529 18.07 -17.44 -1.75
CA ALA A 529 16.96 -16.48 -1.84
C ALA A 529 16.59 -16.17 -3.31
N ALA A 530 17.59 -16.02 -4.19
CA ALA A 530 17.38 -15.76 -5.61
C ALA A 530 16.79 -16.96 -6.37
N ASP A 531 16.78 -18.17 -5.80
CA ASP A 531 16.07 -19.32 -6.39
C ASP A 531 14.55 -19.20 -6.23
N LEU A 532 14.05 -18.45 -5.23
CA LEU A 532 12.62 -18.39 -4.91
C LEU A 532 11.79 -17.86 -6.09
N VAL A 533 12.30 -16.86 -6.80
CA VAL A 533 11.61 -16.30 -7.97
C VAL A 533 11.59 -17.25 -9.15
N LEU A 534 12.64 -18.07 -9.32
CA LEU A 534 12.71 -19.10 -10.35
C LEU A 534 11.83 -20.31 -10.00
N LEU A 535 11.75 -20.67 -8.72
CA LEU A 535 10.84 -21.69 -8.22
C LEU A 535 9.39 -21.28 -8.43
N ASP A 536 9.05 -20.00 -8.22
CA ASP A 536 7.70 -19.48 -8.50
C ASP A 536 7.38 -19.51 -10.00
N GLU A 537 8.33 -19.14 -10.87
CA GLU A 537 8.18 -19.28 -12.32
C GLU A 537 7.96 -20.73 -12.73
N ALA A 538 8.78 -21.65 -12.23
CA ALA A 538 8.63 -23.08 -12.49
C ALA A 538 7.30 -23.62 -11.94
N ALA A 539 6.86 -23.18 -10.76
CA ALA A 539 5.56 -23.53 -10.20
C ALA A 539 4.42 -23.05 -11.10
N GLY A 540 4.52 -21.83 -11.64
CA GLY A 540 3.56 -21.26 -12.59
C GLY A 540 3.45 -22.05 -13.90
N LEU A 541 4.58 -22.53 -14.44
CA LEU A 541 4.58 -23.43 -15.60
C LEU A 541 3.90 -24.78 -15.30
N LEU A 542 4.01 -25.25 -14.05
CA LEU A 542 3.40 -26.50 -13.63
C LEU A 542 1.88 -26.37 -13.39
N ALA A 543 1.45 -25.28 -12.76
CA ALA A 543 0.06 -24.97 -12.47
C ALA A 543 -0.14 -23.46 -12.27
N HIS A 544 -1.31 -22.94 -12.68
CA HIS A 544 -1.66 -21.54 -12.41
C HIS A 544 -1.85 -21.29 -10.91
N PRO A 545 -1.26 -20.21 -10.36
CA PRO A 545 -1.53 -19.81 -8.98
C PRO A 545 -2.95 -19.21 -8.85
N PRO A 546 -3.46 -19.04 -7.63
CA PRO A 546 -4.65 -18.24 -7.38
C PRO A 546 -4.48 -16.83 -7.96
N VAL A 547 -5.53 -16.33 -8.61
CA VAL A 547 -5.55 -15.01 -9.24
C VAL A 547 -6.36 -14.02 -8.42
N PHE A 548 -6.01 -12.74 -8.54
CA PHE A 548 -6.69 -11.61 -7.92
C PHE A 548 -7.39 -10.75 -8.98
N GLY A 549 -8.52 -10.14 -8.59
CA GLY A 549 -9.24 -9.16 -9.41
C GLY A 549 -8.55 -7.80 -9.46
N HIS A 550 -7.80 -7.46 -8.41
CA HIS A 550 -6.99 -6.24 -8.36
C HIS A 550 -5.73 -6.48 -7.54
N ILE A 551 -4.59 -5.94 -7.99
CA ILE A 551 -3.33 -5.98 -7.24
C ILE A 551 -2.75 -4.57 -7.14
N VAL A 552 -2.43 -4.15 -5.93
CA VAL A 552 -1.60 -2.97 -5.65
C VAL A 552 -0.17 -3.40 -5.43
N VAL A 553 0.76 -2.72 -6.06
CA VAL A 553 2.20 -2.93 -5.89
C VAL A 553 2.83 -1.61 -5.48
N ASP A 554 3.26 -1.49 -4.22
CA ASP A 554 4.02 -0.32 -3.76
C ASP A 554 5.52 -0.56 -3.88
N GLU A 555 6.27 0.53 -4.05
CA GLU A 555 7.71 0.56 -4.34
C GLU A 555 8.10 -0.36 -5.51
N ALA A 556 7.24 -0.41 -6.54
CA ALA A 556 7.35 -1.35 -7.65
C ALA A 556 8.68 -1.24 -8.40
N GLN A 557 9.32 -0.07 -8.42
CA GLN A 557 10.59 0.15 -9.09
C GLN A 557 11.71 -0.78 -8.59
N ASP A 558 11.62 -1.34 -7.38
CA ASP A 558 12.61 -2.27 -6.84
C ASP A 558 12.39 -3.71 -7.27
N LEU A 559 11.22 -4.04 -7.83
CA LEU A 559 10.93 -5.38 -8.30
C LEU A 559 11.82 -5.73 -9.49
N SER A 560 12.34 -6.95 -9.49
CA SER A 560 13.03 -7.48 -10.66
C SER A 560 12.03 -7.86 -11.76
N PRO A 561 12.50 -8.02 -13.01
CA PRO A 561 11.66 -8.56 -14.09
C PRO A 561 11.00 -9.90 -13.74
N MET A 562 11.75 -10.82 -13.12
CA MET A 562 11.20 -12.12 -12.69
C MET A 562 10.18 -11.99 -11.54
N GLU A 563 10.40 -11.04 -10.63
CA GLU A 563 9.47 -10.70 -9.56
C GLU A 563 8.17 -10.10 -10.12
N CYS A 564 8.27 -9.21 -11.11
CA CYS A 564 7.12 -8.69 -11.84
C CYS A 564 6.31 -9.80 -12.52
N ARG A 565 6.98 -10.78 -13.12
CA ARG A 565 6.31 -11.96 -13.71
C ARG A 565 5.56 -12.78 -12.66
N ALA A 566 6.11 -12.91 -11.45
CA ALA A 566 5.43 -13.58 -10.34
C ALA A 566 4.14 -12.88 -9.90
N VAL A 567 4.14 -11.54 -9.92
CA VAL A 567 2.93 -10.74 -9.72
C VAL A 567 1.96 -10.92 -10.90
N ALA A 568 2.45 -10.84 -12.14
CA ALA A 568 1.64 -10.97 -13.35
C ALA A 568 0.87 -12.30 -13.42
N ARG A 569 1.48 -13.42 -13.00
CA ARG A 569 0.82 -14.74 -12.93
C ARG A 569 -0.38 -14.78 -11.98
N ARG A 570 -0.40 -13.91 -10.97
CA ARG A 570 -1.47 -13.81 -9.98
C ARG A 570 -2.50 -12.77 -10.36
N LEU A 571 -2.35 -12.11 -11.51
CA LEU A 571 -3.32 -11.16 -12.02
C LEU A 571 -4.27 -11.87 -12.99
N GLY A 572 -5.58 -11.81 -12.71
CA GLY A 572 -6.57 -12.36 -13.64
C GLY A 572 -6.51 -11.66 -15.00
N ALA A 573 -6.96 -12.33 -16.08
CA ALA A 573 -7.01 -11.74 -17.42
C ALA A 573 -7.81 -10.43 -17.45
N ALA A 574 -8.92 -10.37 -16.71
CA ALA A 574 -9.76 -9.19 -16.52
C ALA A 574 -9.43 -8.38 -15.24
N GLY A 575 -8.32 -8.69 -14.57
CA GLY A 575 -7.88 -7.97 -13.37
C GLY A 575 -7.10 -6.70 -13.72
N SER A 576 -6.96 -5.79 -12.77
CA SER A 576 -6.19 -4.55 -12.94
C SER A 576 -5.09 -4.38 -11.90
N LEU A 577 -4.14 -3.49 -12.23
CA LEU A 577 -3.02 -3.14 -11.37
C LEU A 577 -3.12 -1.70 -10.89
N THR A 578 -2.63 -1.46 -9.69
CA THR A 578 -2.24 -0.13 -9.22
C THR A 578 -0.78 -0.19 -8.84
N VAL A 579 0.08 0.31 -9.72
CA VAL A 579 1.54 0.33 -9.56
C VAL A 579 1.92 1.68 -8.95
N LEU A 580 2.63 1.67 -7.84
CA LEU A 580 3.08 2.86 -7.14
C LEU A 580 4.58 2.80 -7.00
N GLY A 581 5.26 3.89 -7.27
CA GLY A 581 6.70 3.93 -7.11
C GLY A 581 7.33 5.25 -7.48
N ASP A 582 8.66 5.25 -7.35
CA ASP A 582 9.51 6.36 -7.76
C ASP A 582 10.80 5.81 -8.37
N LEU A 583 10.99 5.95 -9.68
CA LEU A 583 12.21 5.49 -10.37
C LEU A 583 13.50 6.05 -9.74
N ALA A 584 13.48 7.27 -9.18
CA ALA A 584 14.64 7.85 -8.51
C ALA A 584 15.03 7.12 -7.21
N GLN A 585 14.09 6.39 -6.60
CA GLN A 585 14.29 5.61 -5.37
C GLN A 585 14.63 4.13 -5.64
N GLY A 586 14.94 3.75 -6.88
CA GLY A 586 15.30 2.38 -7.25
C GLY A 586 16.71 1.99 -6.79
N THR A 587 16.82 1.29 -5.66
CA THR A 587 18.12 0.98 -5.01
C THR A 587 18.62 -0.44 -5.29
N THR A 588 17.75 -1.36 -5.72
CA THR A 588 18.15 -2.74 -6.02
C THR A 588 19.02 -2.83 -7.28
N PRO A 589 19.87 -3.87 -7.43
CA PRO A 589 20.69 -4.02 -8.64
C PRO A 589 19.88 -4.08 -9.94
N TRP A 590 18.66 -4.60 -9.87
CA TRP A 590 17.70 -4.78 -10.97
C TRP A 590 16.60 -3.71 -11.01
N ALA A 591 16.66 -2.68 -10.16
CA ALA A 591 15.60 -1.69 -10.10
C ALA A 591 15.37 -1.05 -11.48
N ALA A 592 14.08 -0.78 -11.74
CA ALA A 592 13.54 -0.32 -13.01
C ALA A 592 14.26 0.93 -13.53
N ARG A 593 14.37 1.00 -14.86
CA ARG A 593 14.92 2.16 -15.57
C ARG A 593 13.81 3.03 -16.15
N ASP A 594 12.70 2.40 -16.53
CA ASP A 594 11.52 3.02 -17.10
C ASP A 594 10.28 2.19 -16.75
N TRP A 595 9.13 2.85 -16.69
CA TRP A 595 7.86 2.20 -16.41
C TRP A 595 7.34 1.31 -17.54
N PRO A 596 7.40 1.68 -18.84
CA PRO A 596 6.89 0.83 -19.92
C PRO A 596 7.45 -0.59 -19.92
N THR A 597 8.76 -0.75 -19.80
CA THR A 597 9.43 -2.05 -19.71
C THR A 597 8.99 -2.81 -18.46
N HIS A 598 8.91 -2.13 -17.33
CA HIS A 598 8.53 -2.72 -16.06
C HIS A 598 7.06 -3.19 -16.05
N LEU A 599 6.15 -2.38 -16.62
CA LEU A 599 4.73 -2.70 -16.79
C LEU A 599 4.50 -3.84 -17.78
N ALA A 600 5.36 -3.99 -18.79
CA ALA A 600 5.35 -5.16 -19.66
C ALA A 600 5.64 -6.45 -18.88
N HIS A 601 6.62 -6.43 -17.97
CA HIS A 601 6.89 -7.59 -17.10
C HIS A 601 5.77 -7.87 -16.10
N LEU A 602 5.05 -6.85 -15.65
CA LEU A 602 3.83 -6.97 -14.83
C LEU A 602 2.60 -7.45 -15.62
N GLY A 603 2.73 -7.67 -16.93
CA GLY A 603 1.65 -8.17 -17.79
C GLY A 603 0.60 -7.11 -18.17
N ARG A 604 0.94 -5.82 -18.06
CA ARG A 604 0.06 -4.69 -18.42
C ARG A 604 0.82 -3.60 -19.23
N PRO A 605 1.41 -3.94 -20.40
CA PRO A 605 2.27 -3.04 -21.17
C PRO A 605 1.57 -1.77 -21.70
N ALA A 606 0.24 -1.80 -21.87
CA ALA A 606 -0.54 -0.66 -22.34
C ALA A 606 -0.88 0.37 -21.23
N THR A 607 -0.43 0.14 -20.01
CA THR A 607 -0.72 1.04 -18.88
C THR A 607 0.09 2.32 -19.02
N ALA A 608 -0.58 3.46 -19.14
CA ALA A 608 0.08 4.76 -19.01
C ALA A 608 0.45 5.02 -17.54
N TYR A 609 1.56 5.72 -17.31
CA TYR A 609 1.91 6.21 -15.98
C TYR A 609 1.63 7.70 -15.86
N THR A 610 1.21 8.12 -14.67
CA THR A 610 0.97 9.52 -14.33
C THR A 610 2.01 9.94 -13.29
N GLU A 611 2.68 11.05 -13.56
CA GLU A 611 3.64 11.61 -12.61
C GLU A 611 2.96 12.60 -11.66
N LEU A 612 3.10 12.39 -10.36
CA LEU A 612 2.74 13.36 -9.33
C LEU A 612 4.00 14.12 -8.93
N THR A 613 4.05 15.42 -9.24
CA THR A 613 5.23 16.27 -9.00
C THR A 613 5.09 17.15 -7.76
N THR A 614 3.87 17.42 -7.29
CA THR A 614 3.64 18.24 -6.10
C THR A 614 3.67 17.37 -4.84
N GLY A 615 4.70 17.58 -4.03
CA GLY A 615 4.91 16.98 -2.73
C GLY A 615 4.39 17.86 -1.59
N TYR A 616 3.95 17.18 -0.54
CA TYR A 616 3.25 17.78 0.58
C TYR A 616 3.88 17.43 1.93
N ARG A 617 4.82 16.48 1.93
CA ARG A 617 5.38 15.90 3.15
C ARG A 617 6.80 16.37 3.43
N VAL A 618 7.64 16.43 2.40
CA VAL A 618 9.05 16.82 2.53
C VAL A 618 9.19 18.33 2.40
N PRO A 619 9.87 19.05 3.31
CA PRO A 619 10.09 20.49 3.21
C PRO A 619 10.84 20.89 1.93
N ALA A 620 10.51 22.06 1.37
CA ALA A 620 11.08 22.55 0.11
C ALA A 620 12.62 22.57 0.10
N PRO A 621 13.34 23.11 1.12
CA PRO A 621 14.80 23.10 1.11
C PRO A 621 15.42 21.70 1.05
N VAL A 622 14.78 20.72 1.67
CA VAL A 622 15.23 19.31 1.66
C VAL A 622 15.01 18.69 0.28
N LEU A 623 13.82 18.91 -0.29
CA LEU A 623 13.47 18.37 -1.60
C LEU A 623 14.29 19.01 -2.73
N ASP A 624 14.56 20.32 -2.64
CA ASP A 624 15.40 21.05 -3.59
C ASP A 624 16.84 20.53 -3.59
N LEU A 625 17.40 20.28 -2.40
CA LEU A 625 18.72 19.66 -2.26
C LEU A 625 18.74 18.26 -2.88
N ALA A 626 17.77 17.42 -2.55
CA ALA A 626 17.66 16.06 -3.09
C ALA A 626 17.48 16.06 -4.63
N SER A 627 16.72 17.03 -5.16
CA SER A 627 16.44 17.15 -6.60
C SER A 627 17.68 17.42 -7.43
N ARG A 628 18.78 17.92 -6.84
CA ARG A 628 20.08 18.07 -7.51
C ARG A 628 20.67 16.73 -7.97
N LEU A 629 20.21 15.60 -7.41
CA LEU A 629 20.61 14.25 -7.85
C LEU A 629 19.82 13.76 -9.08
N LEU A 630 18.62 14.27 -9.33
CA LEU A 630 17.70 13.77 -10.36
C LEU A 630 18.32 13.70 -11.77
N PRO A 631 19.08 14.72 -12.26
CA PRO A 631 19.70 14.64 -13.57
C PRO A 631 20.63 13.44 -13.76
N ARG A 632 21.16 12.87 -12.66
CA ARG A 632 22.06 11.71 -12.68
C ARG A 632 21.33 10.39 -12.46
N ILE A 633 20.33 10.36 -11.59
CA ILE A 633 19.67 9.11 -11.18
C ILE A 633 18.39 8.80 -11.96
N ALA A 634 17.69 9.83 -12.46
CA ALA A 634 16.42 9.70 -13.16
C ALA A 634 16.18 10.93 -14.09
N PRO A 635 16.96 11.07 -15.18
CA PRO A 635 16.98 12.29 -16.01
C PRO A 635 15.67 12.57 -16.76
N THR A 636 14.80 11.57 -16.92
CA THR A 636 13.52 11.71 -17.60
C THR A 636 12.40 12.22 -16.69
N LEU A 637 12.62 12.24 -15.37
CA LEU A 637 11.60 12.68 -14.42
C LEU A 637 11.58 14.19 -14.29
N ARG A 638 10.38 14.75 -14.18
CA ARG A 638 10.20 16.17 -13.83
C ARG A 638 10.61 16.40 -12.37
N PRO A 639 11.38 17.46 -12.07
CA PRO A 639 11.72 17.82 -10.69
C PRO A 639 10.45 18.06 -9.86
N PRO A 640 10.33 17.44 -8.68
CA PRO A 640 9.18 17.65 -7.82
C PRO A 640 9.26 19.01 -7.12
N ARG A 641 8.11 19.52 -6.71
CA ARG A 641 7.96 20.78 -5.95
C ARG A 641 7.32 20.48 -4.62
N SER A 642 7.78 21.11 -3.55
CA SER A 642 7.11 21.03 -2.25
C SER A 642 6.30 22.30 -2.00
N LEU A 643 5.10 22.15 -1.41
CA LEU A 643 4.32 23.29 -0.92
C LEU A 643 4.72 23.71 0.50
N ARG A 644 5.62 22.97 1.16
CA ARG A 644 6.08 23.27 2.53
C ARG A 644 7.29 24.19 2.52
N ALA A 645 7.04 25.48 2.64
CA ALA A 645 8.07 26.51 2.71
C ALA A 645 8.59 26.64 4.16
N GLU A 646 9.48 25.74 4.58
CA GLU A 646 10.16 25.81 5.88
C GLU A 646 11.67 26.02 5.71
N PRO A 647 12.17 27.27 5.65
CA PRO A 647 13.57 27.56 5.35
C PRO A 647 14.57 26.95 6.34
N THR A 648 14.16 26.75 7.60
CA THR A 648 15.00 26.22 8.68
C THR A 648 14.95 24.68 8.79
N ALA A 649 14.22 24.02 7.89
CA ALA A 649 14.09 22.56 7.88
C ALA A 649 15.38 21.85 7.47
N LEU A 650 16.32 22.53 6.80
CA LEU A 650 17.61 21.97 6.40
C LEU A 650 18.77 22.65 7.13
N ALA A 651 19.63 21.85 7.75
CA ALA A 651 20.90 22.29 8.31
C ALA A 651 22.05 21.38 7.86
N THR A 652 23.23 21.93 7.64
CA THR A 652 24.45 21.16 7.38
C THR A 652 25.58 21.61 8.30
N THR A 653 26.35 20.64 8.79
CA THR A 653 27.52 20.85 9.65
C THR A 653 28.69 20.03 9.12
N ARG A 654 29.83 20.69 8.96
CA ARG A 654 31.05 20.07 8.44
C ARG A 654 31.87 19.39 9.54
N ALA A 655 31.29 18.38 10.19
CA ALA A 655 31.96 17.51 11.13
C ALA A 655 31.17 16.20 11.29
N THR A 656 31.87 15.07 11.45
CA THR A 656 31.27 13.73 11.63
C THR A 656 31.71 13.05 12.92
N ASP A 657 32.40 13.79 13.81
CA ASP A 657 32.88 13.27 15.08
C ASP A 657 31.72 12.95 16.05
N PRO A 658 31.95 12.06 17.05
CA PRO A 658 30.91 11.62 17.98
C PRO A 658 30.24 12.76 18.76
N ALA A 659 30.98 13.82 19.12
CA ALA A 659 30.45 14.92 19.91
C ALA A 659 29.47 15.77 19.06
N THR A 660 29.83 16.06 17.81
CA THR A 660 28.95 16.75 16.86
C THR A 660 27.68 15.93 16.59
N LEU A 661 27.82 14.63 16.36
CA LEU A 661 26.68 13.73 16.15
C LEU A 661 25.74 13.75 17.36
N ALA A 662 26.27 13.61 18.57
CA ALA A 662 25.46 13.63 19.79
C ALA A 662 24.77 14.98 20.00
N ALA A 663 25.43 16.11 19.70
CA ALA A 663 24.83 17.44 19.80
C ALA A 663 23.66 17.62 18.80
N ALA A 664 23.82 17.19 17.55
CA ALA A 664 22.77 17.23 16.54
C ALA A 664 21.54 16.40 16.95
N VAL A 665 21.77 15.19 17.49
CA VAL A 665 20.70 14.32 17.98
C VAL A 665 19.97 14.92 19.19
N ARG A 666 20.67 15.50 20.16
CA ARG A 666 20.03 16.19 21.31
C ARG A 666 19.14 17.33 20.86
N ARG A 667 19.63 18.17 19.93
CA ARG A 667 18.85 19.27 19.35
C ARG A 667 17.60 18.79 18.62
N ALA A 668 17.68 17.64 17.94
CA ALA A 668 16.50 17.03 17.30
C ALA A 668 15.49 16.51 18.34
N LEU A 669 15.96 15.94 19.45
CA LEU A 669 15.11 15.41 20.53
C LEU A 669 14.38 16.48 21.35
N GLU A 670 14.87 17.73 21.35
CA GLU A 670 14.18 18.90 21.93
C GLU A 670 12.83 19.19 21.25
N ARG A 671 12.66 18.74 20.00
CA ARG A 671 11.45 18.92 19.21
C ARG A 671 10.52 17.70 19.34
N PRO A 672 9.19 17.85 19.24
CA PRO A 672 8.27 16.73 19.26
C PRO A 672 8.41 15.86 18.01
N GLY A 673 8.14 14.56 18.14
CA GLY A 673 8.19 13.61 17.02
C GLY A 673 9.32 12.59 17.13
N THR A 674 9.45 11.78 16.07
CA THR A 674 10.45 10.72 15.89
C THR A 674 11.76 11.30 15.37
N VAL A 675 12.89 10.79 15.89
CA VAL A 675 14.25 11.15 15.49
C VAL A 675 14.95 9.90 14.94
N ALA A 676 15.45 9.99 13.72
CA ALA A 676 16.27 8.94 13.11
C ALA A 676 17.66 9.44 12.77
N VAL A 677 18.67 8.65 13.14
CA VAL A 677 20.03 8.80 12.65
C VAL A 677 20.21 7.85 11.47
N LEU A 678 20.36 8.41 10.27
CA LEU A 678 20.63 7.65 9.05
C LEU A 678 22.12 7.60 8.79
N CYS A 679 22.65 6.40 8.56
CA CYS A 679 24.09 6.17 8.39
C CYS A 679 24.38 5.03 7.40
N ALA A 680 25.65 4.82 7.06
CA ALA A 680 26.07 3.67 6.24
C ALA A 680 26.00 2.36 7.03
N GLU A 681 26.47 2.38 8.29
CA GLU A 681 26.53 1.23 9.19
C GLU A 681 25.99 1.59 10.57
N GLU A 682 25.10 0.75 11.12
CA GLU A 682 24.43 1.01 12.40
C GLU A 682 25.37 0.91 13.59
N LEU A 683 26.15 -0.18 13.68
CA LEU A 683 26.91 -0.54 14.88
C LEU A 683 27.92 0.55 15.32
N PRO A 684 28.74 1.12 14.41
CA PRO A 684 29.69 2.17 14.80
C PRO A 684 28.98 3.44 15.29
N VAL A 685 27.91 3.85 14.62
CA VAL A 685 27.16 5.06 14.94
C VAL A 685 26.42 4.90 16.27
N ARG A 686 25.86 3.72 16.53
CA ARG A 686 25.22 3.40 17.81
C ARG A 686 26.22 3.46 18.96
N ALA A 687 27.42 2.89 18.79
CA ALA A 687 28.48 2.98 19.81
C ALA A 687 28.90 4.44 20.11
N MET A 688 28.95 5.30 19.09
CA MET A 688 29.22 6.74 19.27
C MET A 688 28.14 7.41 20.12
N LEU A 689 26.86 7.12 19.85
CA LEU A 689 25.74 7.68 20.59
C LEU A 689 25.65 7.17 22.03
N ASP A 690 25.86 5.86 22.22
CA ASP A 690 25.86 5.22 23.54
C ASP A 690 26.95 5.82 24.45
N ALA A 691 28.15 6.10 23.91
CA ALA A 691 29.22 6.78 24.63
C ALA A 691 28.85 8.20 25.12
N HIS A 692 27.80 8.79 24.54
CA HIS A 692 27.28 10.10 24.88
C HIS A 692 25.91 10.04 25.59
N GLY A 693 25.50 8.86 26.05
CA GLY A 693 24.26 8.64 26.81
C GLY A 693 22.97 8.65 25.96
N LEU A 694 23.08 8.43 24.65
CA LEU A 694 21.97 8.49 23.70
C LEU A 694 21.62 7.11 23.15
N ALA A 695 21.17 6.21 24.04
CA ALA A 695 20.71 4.88 23.64
C ALA A 695 19.41 4.98 22.81
N PRO A 696 19.16 4.07 21.85
CA PRO A 696 17.91 4.03 21.10
C PRO A 696 16.69 3.88 22.01
N THR A 697 15.63 4.62 21.69
CA THR A 697 14.35 4.62 22.40
C THR A 697 13.21 4.43 21.40
N ASP A 698 11.97 4.53 21.86
CA ASP A 698 10.79 4.68 20.99
C ASP A 698 10.86 5.94 20.11
N ARG A 699 11.51 7.00 20.59
CA ARG A 699 11.69 8.27 19.87
C ARG A 699 12.99 8.36 19.08
N LEU A 700 14.07 7.72 19.51
CA LEU A 700 15.38 7.76 18.84
C LEU A 700 15.71 6.41 18.21
N THR A 701 15.90 6.39 16.90
CA THR A 701 16.32 5.19 16.17
C THR A 701 17.58 5.46 15.35
N VAL A 702 18.44 4.45 15.23
CA VAL A 702 19.60 4.47 14.32
C VAL A 702 19.31 3.45 13.23
N VAL A 703 19.35 3.88 11.97
CA VAL A 703 18.91 3.05 10.85
C VAL A 703 19.92 3.17 9.71
N PRO A 704 20.49 2.05 9.22
CA PRO A 704 21.24 2.06 7.98
C PRO A 704 20.39 2.63 6.85
N ALA A 705 20.92 3.53 6.04
CA ALA A 705 20.18 4.20 4.97
C ALA A 705 19.50 3.21 4.01
N CYS A 706 20.10 2.02 3.80
CA CYS A 706 19.55 0.96 2.95
C CYS A 706 18.26 0.33 3.49
N LEU A 707 18.00 0.45 4.80
CA LEU A 707 16.79 -0.03 5.47
C LEU A 707 15.77 1.10 5.73
N ALA A 708 16.11 2.36 5.44
CA ALA A 708 15.24 3.50 5.67
C ALA A 708 14.10 3.62 4.63
N LYS A 709 14.13 2.81 3.55
CA LYS A 709 13.13 2.87 2.48
C LYS A 709 11.75 2.46 2.99
N GLY A 710 10.74 3.27 2.63
CA GLY A 710 9.36 3.07 3.08
C GLY A 710 9.11 3.46 4.56
N LEU A 711 10.14 3.93 5.26
CA LEU A 711 10.02 4.57 6.58
C LEU A 711 10.02 6.09 6.40
N GLU A 712 9.51 6.80 7.39
CA GLU A 712 9.54 8.25 7.44
C GLU A 712 9.71 8.70 8.90
N PHE A 713 10.43 9.80 9.10
CA PHE A 713 10.77 10.31 10.41
C PHE A 713 10.55 11.82 10.44
N ASP A 714 10.12 12.35 11.57
CA ASP A 714 9.91 13.79 11.72
C ASP A 714 11.25 14.52 11.61
N HIS A 715 12.26 14.03 12.34
CA HIS A 715 13.60 14.60 12.33
C HIS A 715 14.62 13.55 11.89
N VAL A 716 15.47 13.91 10.93
CA VAL A 716 16.56 13.06 10.45
C VAL A 716 17.90 13.74 10.68
N VAL A 717 18.84 13.00 11.28
CA VAL A 717 20.26 13.33 11.30
C VAL A 717 20.97 12.38 10.33
N LEU A 718 21.43 12.89 9.19
CA LEU A 718 22.17 12.10 8.20
C LEU A 718 23.67 12.17 8.50
N HIS A 719 24.22 11.07 9.00
CA HIS A 719 25.64 10.93 9.32
C HIS A 719 26.43 10.41 8.13
N ASP A 720 27.47 11.15 7.74
CA ASP A 720 28.40 10.86 6.65
C ASP A 720 27.73 10.43 5.33
N PRO A 721 27.15 11.39 4.57
CA PRO A 721 26.56 11.13 3.26
C PRO A 721 27.53 10.47 2.25
N ALA A 722 28.83 10.69 2.39
CA ALA A 722 29.83 10.11 1.49
C ALA A 722 29.97 8.60 1.75
N ALA A 723 30.01 8.19 3.02
CA ALA A 723 29.98 6.78 3.40
C ALA A 723 28.68 6.10 2.94
N VAL A 724 27.52 6.76 3.13
CA VAL A 724 26.22 6.25 2.63
C VAL A 724 26.28 6.01 1.13
N ARG A 725 26.78 6.97 0.36
CA ARG A 725 26.91 6.88 -1.10
C ARG A 725 27.90 5.79 -1.53
N ALA A 726 28.97 5.55 -0.78
CA ALA A 726 29.95 4.50 -1.09
C ALA A 726 29.48 3.08 -0.74
N SER A 727 28.47 2.94 0.12
CA SER A 727 27.98 1.64 0.62
C SER A 727 27.33 0.74 -0.44
N THR A 728 26.94 1.28 -1.60
CA THR A 728 26.26 0.53 -2.66
C THR A 728 26.58 1.09 -4.06
N PRO A 729 26.59 0.27 -5.12
CA PRO A 729 26.72 0.74 -6.50
C PRO A 729 25.66 1.78 -6.92
N ARG A 730 24.48 1.76 -6.30
CA ARG A 730 23.40 2.76 -6.50
C ARG A 730 23.41 3.83 -5.41
N GLY A 731 24.60 4.31 -5.07
CA GLY A 731 24.84 5.24 -3.96
C GLY A 731 24.08 6.56 -4.07
N ASP A 732 23.97 7.11 -5.28
CA ASP A 732 23.24 8.37 -5.51
C ASP A 732 21.73 8.20 -5.23
N GLN A 733 21.15 7.06 -5.63
CA GLN A 733 19.75 6.74 -5.32
C GLN A 733 19.55 6.51 -3.82
N LEU A 734 20.51 5.84 -3.16
CA LEU A 734 20.44 5.64 -1.72
C LEU A 734 20.52 6.96 -0.95
N LEU A 735 21.39 7.88 -1.38
CA LEU A 735 21.46 9.23 -0.82
C LEU A 735 20.15 10.00 -1.05
N TYR A 736 19.57 9.93 -2.25
CA TYR A 736 18.27 10.54 -2.54
C TYR A 736 17.16 10.01 -1.60
N VAL A 737 17.11 8.69 -1.37
CA VAL A 737 16.19 8.09 -0.40
C VAL A 737 16.44 8.65 1.00
N ALA A 738 17.68 8.66 1.47
CA ALA A 738 18.04 9.11 2.81
C ALA A 738 17.68 10.59 3.07
N LEU A 739 17.95 11.47 2.10
CA LEU A 739 17.59 12.90 2.19
C LEU A 739 16.08 13.10 2.30
N THR A 740 15.29 12.22 1.68
CA THR A 740 13.84 12.40 1.53
C THR A 740 13.02 11.64 2.57
N ARG A 741 13.65 11.10 3.62
CA ARG A 741 12.97 10.48 4.77
C ARG A 741 12.51 11.48 5.83
N ALA A 742 13.03 12.70 5.78
CA ALA A 742 12.72 13.76 6.74
C ALA A 742 11.38 14.44 6.40
N VAL A 743 10.45 14.41 7.34
CA VAL A 743 9.15 15.07 7.22
C VAL A 743 9.20 16.49 7.79
N THR A 744 9.97 16.76 8.83
CA THR A 744 10.01 18.08 9.50
C THR A 744 11.38 18.73 9.39
N SER A 745 12.46 18.03 9.72
CA SER A 745 13.80 18.59 9.55
C SER A 745 14.88 17.56 9.23
N LEU A 746 15.86 18.00 8.44
CA LEU A 746 17.05 17.26 8.07
C LEU A 746 18.31 18.01 8.53
N HIS A 747 19.15 17.35 9.32
CA HIS A 747 20.49 17.82 9.67
C HIS A 747 21.54 16.89 9.07
N ILE A 748 22.39 17.41 8.19
CA ILE A 748 23.43 16.63 7.53
C ILE A 748 24.79 16.89 8.17
N LEU A 749 25.48 15.82 8.58
CA LEU A 749 26.83 15.84 9.15
C LEU A 749 27.81 15.26 8.13
N HIS A 750 28.79 16.04 7.66
CA HIS A 750 29.72 15.61 6.61
C HIS A 750 31.18 15.97 6.92
N GLY A 751 32.12 15.08 6.59
CA GLY A 751 33.56 15.33 6.77
C GLY A 751 34.24 15.98 5.55
N GLY A 752 33.63 15.87 4.37
CA GLY A 752 34.17 16.33 3.08
C GLY A 752 33.55 17.63 2.56
N PRO A 753 33.67 17.94 1.25
CA PRO A 753 32.95 19.05 0.63
C PRO A 753 31.44 18.89 0.86
N SER A 754 30.74 20.02 1.01
CA SER A 754 29.31 20.01 1.28
C SER A 754 28.54 19.15 0.27
N PRO A 755 27.66 18.24 0.73
CA PRO A 755 26.92 17.36 -0.15
C PRO A 755 26.05 18.19 -1.09
N LEU A 756 26.26 18.00 -2.40
CA LEU A 756 25.48 18.63 -3.47
C LEU A 756 25.50 20.17 -3.43
N GLY A 757 26.51 20.78 -2.80
CA GLY A 757 26.68 22.24 -2.72
C GLY A 757 25.68 22.93 -1.78
N ALA A 758 25.31 22.29 -0.67
CA ALA A 758 24.54 22.94 0.39
C ALA A 758 25.40 23.99 1.14
N SER A 759 24.77 25.06 1.64
CA SER A 759 25.46 26.09 2.42
C SER A 759 25.64 25.62 3.87
N ASP A 760 26.88 25.60 4.37
CA ASP A 760 27.16 25.20 5.75
C ASP A 760 26.63 26.23 6.74
N ARG A 761 26.02 25.76 7.84
CA ARG A 761 25.83 26.63 9.00
C ARG A 761 27.18 26.85 9.66
N ASN A 762 27.67 28.09 9.60
CA ASN A 762 28.65 28.58 10.56
C ASN A 762 27.92 28.74 11.89
N ASP A 763 27.91 27.69 12.70
CA ASP A 763 27.67 27.85 14.13
C ASP A 763 28.95 28.50 14.69
N ALA A 764 28.85 29.80 14.98
CA ALA A 764 29.80 30.52 15.83
C ALA A 764 29.47 30.23 17.30
#